data_AF-A0A1Q9G6J0-F1
#
_entry.id   AF-A0A1Q9G6J0-F1
#
_cell.length_a   1.000
_cell.length_b   1.000
_cell.length_c   1.000
_cell.angle_alpha   90.00
_cell.angle_beta   90.00
_cell.angle_gamma   90.00
#
_symmetry.space_group_name_H-M   'P 1'
#
loop_
_entity.id
_entity.type
_entity.pdbx_description
1 polymer ?
#
loop_
_entity_poly.entity_id
_entity_poly.type
_entity_poly.pdbx_seq_one_letter_code
_entity_poly.pdbx_strand_id
1 'polypeptide(L)'
;MAQGWIVVPVSLAYLGLLFFIAWYGDKKPQWLAGWRAWIYSLSIAVYCTSWTFYGTVGQASQDIWSFLPIYLAPIVVFTIGWRILARLILIAKREHITSIADFIAARYGKSQGLAVLVTVIAVVGILPYIALQLRGITMGLEQIAPDLGQQSGVDDADIAWMVTLALAVFTVLFGTRHIDSTEHHRGMMMAVAFESIVKLVAFLVVGIFAAGLMFELPDLQAVKQEYLQPSSPNVGSLLIHTILTMAAIICLPRQFHTIVVENSRAQDLHMARWVFPLYLLLMGVFVVPLALAGQALLPHISADTYVINLPLQQGAESIALLAFLGGTSAATGMVIVSTIALAIMVSNDLVLPLLLRRLRVSGRNFSAFSGMLLNIRRALILLLLMAAWGFHQVLDEIQSLSGIGLLAFAAIAQFAPALLGGIYWREGNRNGVYAGLLGGSAIWVITMMGQTNMLAGDAETNLLLWLLTPPQWPVLHQLSAVDWGMLLSLVVNISLYFSVSVLTRTSLTERMQAATFVGAPLPESDNGSLYQARVTVAELEMLAARFVGRKRVRHAFKQFADQHQADLLPQQQATAPLIRHTERVLAGVFGASSARLVLTSALQGRNMQLEEVATIVDEASELFDFSRGLLQGAIEHISQGITVVDKQLRLVAWNQRYLEMFTFPPGLIQVGRPIADVIRHNAQLGLCGPGDPEAHVAKRVEHLKRGTAHTSSRIRPDGQVIEVQGNPMPGGGFVMSFTDITAFRQAELALKEANENLEERVRQRTQELEQLNRQLVSATQQAEQQAHSKGRFLAAVSHDLMQPLNAARLFSSSLTEVAKEEETTKLAHHIESALGAAEDLIGDLLDVSRLEAGKLQVNVHSFPVSDVFSTLSAEFGALAQQQGIRFEVVNSNAVIISDPKLLRRALQNFLTNAFRYNPNGKVVLGARRKQGQLTIEVWDNGPGIPQEKQAHIFDEFTRIERSGVDHGLGLGLAIARGISRVLDHQLSLRSWPGQGTVFGLDVRRGELARRVEKAASVEEKTAPLAGIKVLCVDNEPDILLGMETLLARWGCDVRLAETVAGAMQQIDDDWQPDFVLSDYHLANEQTGLQVLQQCSLRLGKTFRGAVISADRTAETQQVIRGHGFSFISKPVKPLKLRALLNQHVREMG
;
A
#
# COMPACT_ATOMS: atom_id res chain seq x y z
N MET A 1 55.14 0.06 -20.86
CA MET A 1 55.12 1.34 -21.62
C MET A 1 54.13 1.38 -22.80
N ALA A 2 53.51 0.28 -23.26
CA ALA A 2 52.59 0.29 -24.43
C ALA A 2 51.08 0.25 -24.10
N GLN A 3 50.68 0.11 -22.82
CA GLN A 3 49.28 -0.21 -22.45
C GLN A 3 48.37 0.97 -22.14
N GLY A 4 48.88 2.19 -21.87
CA GLY A 4 48.02 3.34 -21.55
C GLY A 4 46.97 3.62 -22.63
N TRP A 5 47.34 3.44 -23.90
CA TRP A 5 46.44 3.58 -25.05
C TRP A 5 45.37 2.48 -25.16
N ILE A 6 45.55 1.33 -24.52
CA ILE A 6 44.62 0.18 -24.58
C ILE A 6 43.46 0.35 -23.58
N VAL A 7 43.68 1.04 -22.45
CA VAL A 7 42.70 1.16 -21.37
C VAL A 7 41.41 1.86 -21.81
N VAL A 8 41.55 2.98 -22.54
CA VAL A 8 40.42 3.77 -23.04
C VAL A 8 39.54 2.97 -24.03
N PRO A 9 40.06 2.38 -25.13
CA PRO A 9 39.26 1.60 -26.06
C PRO A 9 38.67 0.34 -25.42
N VAL A 10 39.36 -0.32 -24.50
CA VAL A 10 38.80 -1.46 -23.74
C VAL A 10 37.62 -1.01 -22.88
N SER A 11 37.74 0.11 -22.17
CA SER A 11 36.67 0.66 -21.34
C SER A 11 35.45 1.09 -22.18
N LEU A 12 35.68 1.73 -23.32
CA LEU A 12 34.61 2.10 -24.26
C LEU A 12 33.94 0.87 -24.88
N ALA A 13 34.71 -0.15 -25.28
CA ALA A 13 34.18 -1.41 -25.80
C ALA A 13 33.34 -2.13 -24.74
N TYR A 14 33.78 -2.11 -23.48
CA TYR A 14 33.04 -2.67 -22.35
C TYR A 14 31.70 -1.95 -22.11
N LEU A 15 31.70 -0.61 -22.06
CA LEU A 15 30.48 0.18 -21.96
C LEU A 15 29.54 -0.07 -23.16
N GLY A 16 30.10 -0.16 -24.37
CA GLY A 16 29.35 -0.51 -25.59
C GLY A 16 28.72 -1.91 -25.51
N LEU A 17 29.42 -2.88 -24.95
CA LEU A 17 28.90 -4.24 -24.71
C LEU A 17 27.74 -4.22 -23.70
N LEU A 18 27.86 -3.48 -22.60
CA LEU A 18 26.77 -3.32 -21.63
C LEU A 18 25.53 -2.69 -22.29
N PHE A 19 25.73 -1.69 -23.16
CA PHE A 19 24.64 -1.07 -23.92
C PHE A 19 23.98 -2.07 -24.88
N PHE A 20 24.78 -2.87 -25.59
CA PHE A 20 24.27 -3.91 -26.46
C PHE A 20 23.42 -4.95 -25.70
N ILE A 21 23.90 -5.41 -24.54
CA ILE A 21 23.18 -6.37 -23.69
C ILE A 21 21.85 -5.79 -23.20
N ALA A 22 21.84 -4.52 -22.77
CA ALA A 22 20.62 -3.86 -22.35
C ALA A 22 19.61 -3.71 -23.49
N TRP A 23 20.07 -3.23 -24.66
CA TRP A 23 19.22 -3.11 -25.84
C TRP A 23 18.66 -4.46 -26.29
N TYR A 24 19.47 -5.51 -26.25
CA TYR A 24 19.04 -6.87 -26.59
C TYR A 24 18.00 -7.40 -25.60
N GLY A 25 18.17 -7.12 -24.31
CA GLY A 25 17.25 -7.53 -23.24
C GLY A 25 15.86 -6.92 -23.36
N ASP A 26 15.76 -5.68 -23.82
CA ASP A 26 14.47 -5.03 -24.05
C ASP A 26 13.70 -5.65 -25.24
N LYS A 27 14.40 -6.21 -26.24
CA LYS A 27 13.80 -6.67 -27.50
C LYS A 27 13.27 -8.12 -27.48
N LYS A 28 13.73 -8.98 -26.57
CA LYS A 28 13.45 -10.44 -26.56
C LYS A 28 12.86 -10.94 -25.22
N PRO A 29 11.59 -10.61 -24.91
CA PRO A 29 11.00 -10.87 -23.59
C PRO A 29 10.74 -12.36 -23.27
N GLN A 30 10.56 -13.22 -24.28
CA GLN A 30 10.16 -14.63 -24.07
C GLN A 30 11.31 -15.54 -23.64
N TRP A 31 12.50 -15.39 -24.21
CA TRP A 31 13.68 -16.20 -23.87
C TRP A 31 14.16 -15.95 -22.43
N LEU A 32 14.04 -14.71 -21.98
CA LEU A 32 14.47 -14.27 -20.65
C LEU A 32 13.60 -14.79 -19.50
N ALA A 33 12.42 -15.34 -19.80
CA ALA A 33 11.50 -15.82 -18.78
C ALA A 33 12.09 -16.96 -17.93
N GLY A 34 12.93 -17.83 -18.52
CA GLY A 34 13.57 -18.95 -17.82
C GLY A 34 14.75 -18.53 -16.94
N TRP A 35 15.50 -17.50 -17.34
CA TRP A 35 16.68 -17.00 -16.61
C TRP A 35 16.35 -15.85 -15.64
N ARG A 36 15.09 -15.42 -15.57
CA ARG A 36 14.66 -14.25 -14.81
C ARG A 36 15.11 -14.26 -13.35
N ALA A 37 14.96 -15.38 -12.64
CA ALA A 37 15.36 -15.47 -11.24
C ALA A 37 16.88 -15.30 -11.06
N TRP A 38 17.69 -15.78 -12.02
CA TRP A 38 19.15 -15.67 -11.99
C TRP A 38 19.57 -14.24 -12.23
N ILE A 39 18.98 -13.61 -13.26
CA ILE A 39 19.21 -12.20 -13.58
C ILE A 39 18.87 -11.36 -12.35
N TYR A 40 17.67 -11.52 -11.78
CA TYR A 40 17.27 -10.80 -10.57
C TYR A 40 18.26 -10.99 -9.40
N SER A 41 18.68 -12.23 -9.13
CA SER A 41 19.60 -12.54 -8.04
C SER A 41 20.98 -11.90 -8.24
N LEU A 42 21.49 -11.89 -9.48
CA LEU A 42 22.77 -11.28 -9.83
C LEU A 42 22.67 -9.75 -9.90
N SER A 43 21.55 -9.17 -10.30
CA SER A 43 21.38 -7.71 -10.32
C SER A 43 21.44 -7.10 -8.92
N ILE A 44 21.05 -7.84 -7.87
CA ILE A 44 21.18 -7.40 -6.47
C ILE A 44 22.66 -7.17 -6.10
N ALA A 45 23.59 -7.84 -6.78
CA ALA A 45 25.03 -7.63 -6.60
C ALA A 45 25.55 -6.27 -7.09
N VAL A 46 24.67 -5.38 -7.58
CA VAL A 46 24.95 -3.92 -7.63
C VAL A 46 25.25 -3.34 -6.24
N TYR A 47 24.97 -4.08 -5.16
CA TYR A 47 25.50 -3.80 -3.83
C TYR A 47 27.02 -3.77 -3.77
N CYS A 48 27.69 -4.63 -4.54
CA CYS A 48 29.15 -4.70 -4.61
C CYS A 48 29.68 -3.59 -5.52
N THR A 49 30.08 -2.48 -4.89
CA THR A 49 30.60 -1.27 -5.52
C THR A 49 32.13 -1.24 -5.56
N SER A 50 32.73 -0.17 -6.11
CA SER A 50 34.19 -0.02 -6.07
C SER A 50 34.74 -0.02 -4.66
N TRP A 51 33.96 0.46 -3.68
CA TRP A 51 34.31 0.34 -2.26
C TRP A 51 34.42 -1.12 -1.79
N THR A 52 33.49 -1.99 -2.19
CA THR A 52 33.62 -3.43 -1.86
C THR A 52 34.79 -4.09 -2.56
N PHE A 53 35.12 -3.63 -3.77
CA PHE A 53 36.18 -4.20 -4.59
C PHE A 53 37.58 -3.74 -4.15
N TYR A 54 37.77 -2.45 -3.86
CA TYR A 54 39.05 -1.86 -3.48
C TYR A 54 39.14 -1.60 -1.97
N GLY A 55 38.16 -0.89 -1.41
CA GLY A 55 38.24 -0.42 -0.03
C GLY A 55 38.05 -1.47 1.06
N THR A 56 37.40 -2.62 0.78
CA THR A 56 37.34 -3.71 1.79
C THR A 56 38.70 -4.37 1.99
N VAL A 57 39.51 -4.45 0.94
CA VAL A 57 40.91 -4.91 1.00
C VAL A 57 41.76 -3.90 1.77
N GLY A 58 41.57 -2.60 1.51
CA GLY A 58 42.22 -1.53 2.26
C GLY A 58 41.84 -1.54 3.75
N GLN A 59 40.56 -1.70 4.08
CA GLN A 59 40.07 -1.87 5.46
C GLN A 59 40.68 -3.08 6.15
N ALA A 60 40.66 -4.25 5.51
CA ALA A 60 41.21 -5.48 6.06
C ALA A 60 42.72 -5.41 6.30
N SER A 61 43.43 -4.53 5.58
CA SER A 61 44.84 -4.26 5.84
C SER A 61 45.03 -3.52 7.18
N GLN A 62 44.18 -2.54 7.50
CA GLN A 62 44.31 -1.78 8.74
C GLN A 62 43.77 -2.55 9.95
N ASP A 63 42.61 -3.17 9.79
CA ASP A 63 41.97 -4.05 10.77
C ASP A 63 41.28 -5.21 10.05
N ILE A 64 41.78 -6.42 10.29
CA ILE A 64 41.34 -7.64 9.60
C ILE A 64 39.87 -8.00 9.87
N TRP A 65 39.25 -7.45 10.91
CA TRP A 65 37.84 -7.70 11.22
C TRP A 65 36.91 -6.66 10.60
N SER A 66 37.42 -5.47 10.29
CA SER A 66 36.61 -4.30 9.90
C SER A 66 35.82 -4.45 8.59
N PHE A 67 36.24 -5.36 7.69
CA PHE A 67 35.55 -5.60 6.42
C PHE A 67 34.32 -6.50 6.56
N LEU A 68 34.25 -7.31 7.63
CA LEU A 68 33.22 -8.34 7.79
C LEU A 68 31.78 -7.80 7.77
N PRO A 69 31.44 -6.67 8.42
CA PRO A 69 30.08 -6.14 8.41
C PRO A 69 29.50 -5.94 7.01
N ILE A 70 30.34 -5.56 6.04
CA ILE A 70 29.93 -5.28 4.64
C ILE A 70 29.44 -6.55 3.94
N TYR A 71 30.03 -7.72 4.24
CA TYR A 71 29.62 -9.00 3.67
C TYR A 71 28.59 -9.73 4.55
N LEU A 72 28.78 -9.72 5.87
CA LEU A 72 27.97 -10.44 6.83
C LEU A 72 26.54 -9.88 6.93
N ALA A 73 26.37 -8.56 6.97
CA ALA A 73 25.05 -7.95 7.15
C ALA A 73 24.06 -8.31 6.02
N PRO A 74 24.40 -8.18 4.72
CA PRO A 74 23.51 -8.64 3.66
C PRO A 74 23.25 -10.15 3.70
N ILE A 75 24.25 -10.97 4.04
CA ILE A 75 24.06 -12.43 4.21
C ILE A 75 22.99 -12.70 5.28
N VAL A 76 23.05 -12.03 6.43
CA VAL A 76 22.05 -12.17 7.50
C VAL A 76 20.66 -11.71 7.03
N VAL A 77 20.57 -10.58 6.33
CA VAL A 77 19.29 -10.07 5.81
C VAL A 77 18.66 -11.03 4.81
N PHE A 78 19.43 -11.63 3.90
CA PHE A 78 18.90 -12.54 2.90
C PHE A 78 18.65 -13.96 3.42
N THR A 79 19.41 -14.43 4.40
CA THR A 79 19.25 -15.79 4.94
C THR A 79 18.23 -15.89 6.08
N ILE A 80 18.31 -14.98 7.06
CA ILE A 80 17.47 -14.92 8.27
C ILE A 80 16.36 -13.88 8.09
N GLY A 81 16.70 -12.68 7.63
CA GLY A 81 15.80 -11.53 7.47
C GLY A 81 14.87 -11.58 6.24
N TRP A 82 14.88 -12.66 5.45
CA TRP A 82 14.21 -12.73 4.14
C TRP A 82 12.70 -12.47 4.20
N ARG A 83 12.06 -12.75 5.33
CA ARG A 83 10.63 -12.47 5.56
C ARG A 83 10.30 -10.98 5.50
N ILE A 84 11.24 -10.12 5.95
CA ILE A 84 11.09 -8.66 5.86
C ILE A 84 11.09 -8.25 4.39
N LEU A 85 12.06 -8.74 3.60
CA LEU A 85 12.15 -8.48 2.16
C LEU A 85 10.90 -8.99 1.41
N ALA A 86 10.44 -10.20 1.74
CA ALA A 86 9.24 -10.77 1.13
C ALA A 86 8.01 -9.89 1.41
N ARG A 87 7.82 -9.42 2.65
CA ARG A 87 6.74 -8.48 2.98
C ARG A 87 6.86 -7.16 2.25
N LEU A 88 8.06 -6.58 2.18
CA LEU A 88 8.31 -5.35 1.42
C LEU A 88 7.91 -5.49 -0.04
N ILE A 89 8.35 -6.56 -0.71
CA ILE A 89 8.01 -6.83 -2.11
C ILE A 89 6.50 -6.99 -2.30
N LEU A 90 5.83 -7.73 -1.41
CA LEU A 90 4.39 -7.94 -1.50
C LEU A 90 3.59 -6.64 -1.33
N ILE A 91 3.95 -5.84 -0.32
CA ILE A 91 3.31 -4.55 -0.05
C ILE A 91 3.56 -3.58 -1.20
N ALA A 92 4.81 -3.45 -1.65
CA ALA A 92 5.17 -2.55 -2.73
C ALA A 92 4.43 -2.86 -4.03
N LYS A 93 4.23 -4.14 -4.36
CA LYS A 93 3.44 -4.56 -5.53
C LYS A 93 1.96 -4.27 -5.38
N ARG A 94 1.41 -4.45 -4.17
CA ARG A 94 -0.01 -4.19 -3.90
C ARG A 94 -0.34 -2.70 -3.99
N GLU A 95 0.54 -1.86 -3.45
CA GLU A 95 0.36 -0.40 -3.38
C GLU A 95 1.01 0.36 -4.53
N HIS A 96 1.57 -0.34 -5.53
CA HIS A 96 2.24 0.27 -6.70
C HIS A 96 3.35 1.26 -6.32
N ILE A 97 4.15 0.90 -5.33
CA ILE A 97 5.22 1.73 -4.81
C ILE A 97 6.37 1.80 -5.81
N THR A 98 6.78 3.02 -6.18
CA THR A 98 7.89 3.26 -7.13
C THR A 98 9.22 3.59 -6.45
N SER A 99 9.22 3.97 -5.16
CA SER A 99 10.43 4.36 -4.43
C SER A 99 10.29 4.12 -2.92
N ILE A 100 11.39 4.20 -2.18
CA ILE A 100 11.36 4.12 -0.71
C ILE A 100 10.63 5.31 -0.08
N ALA A 101 10.75 6.51 -0.65
CA ALA A 101 10.02 7.69 -0.20
C ALA A 101 8.51 7.50 -0.36
N ASP A 102 8.08 6.94 -1.49
CA ASP A 102 6.68 6.60 -1.74
C ASP A 102 6.20 5.48 -0.80
N PHE A 103 7.04 4.48 -0.49
CA PHE A 103 6.71 3.43 0.48
C PHE A 103 6.35 4.01 1.86
N ILE A 104 7.24 4.86 2.38
CA ILE A 104 7.08 5.49 3.69
C ILE A 104 5.88 6.44 3.64
N ALA A 105 5.77 7.29 2.62
CA ALA A 105 4.65 8.20 2.46
C ALA A 105 3.30 7.47 2.40
N ALA A 106 3.20 6.38 1.62
CA ALA A 106 1.99 5.58 1.48
C ALA A 106 1.52 5.01 2.83
N ARG A 107 2.46 4.45 3.61
CA ARG A 107 2.15 3.89 4.94
C ARG A 107 1.64 4.93 5.93
N TYR A 108 2.22 6.13 5.93
CA TYR A 108 1.92 7.19 6.90
C TYR A 108 0.95 8.24 6.32
N GLY A 109 -0.16 7.75 5.76
CA GLY A 109 -1.29 8.58 5.33
C GLY A 109 -1.15 9.21 3.95
N LYS A 110 -0.31 8.65 3.06
CA LYS A 110 0.03 9.21 1.74
C LYS A 110 0.55 10.67 1.86
N SER A 111 1.35 10.95 2.89
CA SER A 111 1.85 12.31 3.18
C SER A 111 2.94 12.73 2.19
N GLN A 112 2.64 13.70 1.34
CA GLN A 112 3.59 14.22 0.35
C GLN A 112 4.81 14.89 1.01
N GLY A 113 4.61 15.64 2.09
CA GLY A 113 5.72 16.28 2.80
C GLY A 113 6.73 15.26 3.37
N LEU A 114 6.28 14.04 3.64
CA LEU A 114 7.12 12.97 4.15
C LEU A 114 7.98 12.39 3.02
N ALA A 115 7.37 12.18 1.84
CA ALA A 115 8.09 11.78 0.63
C ALA A 115 9.20 12.78 0.30
N VAL A 116 8.90 14.09 0.33
CA VAL A 116 9.88 15.16 0.10
C VAL A 116 11.04 15.09 1.10
N LEU A 117 10.75 14.95 2.40
CA LEU A 117 11.78 14.87 3.43
C LEU A 117 12.71 13.66 3.23
N VAL A 118 12.14 12.48 2.99
CA VAL A 118 12.91 11.25 2.73
C VAL A 118 13.77 11.41 1.47
N THR A 119 13.22 12.00 0.40
CA THR A 119 13.96 12.24 -0.84
C THR A 119 15.11 13.22 -0.66
N VAL A 120 14.93 14.30 0.11
CA VAL A 120 16.03 15.24 0.43
C VAL A 120 17.14 14.57 1.22
N ILE A 121 16.80 13.82 2.28
CA ILE A 121 17.79 13.07 3.09
C ILE A 121 18.53 12.05 2.20
N ALA A 122 17.81 11.36 1.31
CA ALA A 122 18.40 10.36 0.42
C ALA A 122 19.39 10.98 -0.58
N VAL A 123 19.06 12.14 -1.18
CA VAL A 123 19.97 12.86 -2.07
C VAL A 123 21.24 13.28 -1.32
N VAL A 124 21.09 13.93 -0.17
CA VAL A 124 22.23 14.41 0.64
C VAL A 124 23.11 13.25 1.12
N GLY A 125 22.52 12.13 1.55
CA GLY A 125 23.26 10.98 2.06
C GLY A 125 24.00 10.17 0.98
N ILE A 126 23.49 10.12 -0.26
CA ILE A 126 24.06 9.29 -1.33
C ILE A 126 25.06 10.05 -2.20
N LEU A 127 24.95 11.38 -2.26
CA LEU A 127 25.81 12.19 -3.12
C LEU A 127 27.32 12.02 -2.82
N PRO A 128 27.78 12.04 -1.54
CA PRO A 128 29.20 11.76 -1.22
C PRO A 128 29.61 10.33 -1.62
N TYR A 129 28.67 9.40 -1.58
CA TYR A 129 28.90 8.00 -1.92
C TYR A 129 28.97 7.76 -3.44
N ILE A 130 28.29 8.58 -4.25
CA ILE A 130 28.48 8.64 -5.71
C ILE A 130 29.85 9.26 -6.03
N ALA A 131 30.22 10.35 -5.35
CA ALA A 131 31.53 10.99 -5.51
C ALA A 131 32.68 9.98 -5.23
N LEU A 132 32.51 9.14 -4.20
CA LEU A 132 33.42 8.06 -3.88
C LEU A 132 33.62 7.05 -5.04
N GLN A 133 32.58 6.80 -5.84
CA GLN A 133 32.72 5.88 -6.99
C GLN A 133 33.54 6.51 -8.11
N LEU A 134 33.41 7.83 -8.33
CA LEU A 134 34.23 8.56 -9.30
C LEU A 134 35.70 8.44 -8.94
N ARG A 135 36.04 8.66 -7.65
CA ARG A 135 37.39 8.47 -7.12
C ARG A 135 37.94 7.05 -7.34
N GLY A 136 37.09 6.03 -7.18
CA GLY A 136 37.48 4.65 -7.45
C GLY A 136 37.82 4.36 -8.92
N ILE A 137 37.20 5.08 -9.87
CA ILE A 137 37.50 4.95 -11.30
C ILE A 137 38.78 5.70 -11.65
N THR A 138 38.94 6.95 -11.18
CA THR A 138 40.12 7.78 -11.44
C THR A 138 41.38 7.17 -10.84
N MET A 139 41.29 6.72 -9.58
CA MET A 139 42.38 5.98 -8.91
C MET A 139 42.80 4.76 -9.71
N GLY A 140 41.86 3.99 -10.27
CA GLY A 140 42.18 2.84 -11.11
C GLY A 140 42.87 3.21 -12.43
N LEU A 141 42.46 4.32 -13.05
CA LEU A 141 43.05 4.83 -14.29
C LEU A 141 44.49 5.30 -14.07
N GLU A 142 44.74 6.02 -12.98
CA GLU A 142 46.08 6.51 -12.60
C GLU A 142 47.08 5.36 -12.43
N GLN A 143 46.66 4.23 -11.84
CA GLN A 143 47.56 3.09 -11.61
C GLN A 143 47.93 2.34 -12.89
N ILE A 144 47.01 2.22 -13.86
CA ILE A 144 47.27 1.46 -15.10
C ILE A 144 47.84 2.32 -16.22
N ALA A 145 47.46 3.60 -16.25
CA ALA A 145 47.88 4.53 -17.28
C ALA A 145 48.39 5.86 -16.67
N PRO A 146 49.49 5.83 -15.90
CA PRO A 146 50.04 7.01 -15.23
C PRO A 146 50.48 8.10 -16.23
N ASP A 147 50.92 7.71 -17.42
CA ASP A 147 51.39 8.65 -18.46
C ASP A 147 50.25 9.36 -19.19
N LEU A 148 48.98 8.96 -18.98
CA LEU A 148 47.85 9.40 -19.78
C LEU A 148 47.51 10.89 -19.53
N GLY A 149 47.63 11.35 -18.28
CA GLY A 149 47.51 12.77 -17.91
C GLY A 149 48.70 13.60 -18.40
N GLN A 150 49.93 13.09 -18.22
CA GLN A 150 51.16 13.78 -18.61
C GLN A 150 51.34 13.94 -20.13
N GLN A 151 50.97 12.93 -20.93
CA GLN A 151 51.07 12.99 -22.39
C GLN A 151 49.96 13.84 -23.03
N SER A 152 48.81 13.96 -22.38
CA SER A 152 47.65 14.70 -22.89
C SER A 152 47.61 16.15 -22.40
N GLY A 153 48.39 16.51 -21.37
CA GLY A 153 48.36 17.83 -20.73
C GLY A 153 47.06 18.10 -19.96
N VAL A 154 46.46 17.04 -19.40
CA VAL A 154 45.14 17.05 -18.77
C VAL A 154 45.31 16.71 -17.28
N ASP A 155 44.78 17.56 -16.39
CA ASP A 155 44.89 17.38 -14.94
C ASP A 155 43.94 16.27 -14.42
N ASP A 156 44.18 15.71 -13.24
CA ASP A 156 43.35 14.64 -12.66
C ASP A 156 41.87 15.06 -12.50
N ALA A 157 41.63 16.35 -12.22
CA ALA A 157 40.28 16.92 -12.14
C ALA A 157 39.55 16.87 -13.49
N ASP A 158 40.27 17.05 -14.60
CA ASP A 158 39.71 17.00 -15.95
C ASP A 158 39.39 15.54 -16.36
N ILE A 159 40.22 14.57 -15.94
CA ILE A 159 39.94 13.14 -16.11
C ILE A 159 38.66 12.77 -15.35
N ALA A 160 38.55 13.18 -14.08
CA ALA A 160 37.36 12.95 -13.27
C ALA A 160 36.10 13.58 -13.91
N TRP A 161 36.22 14.78 -14.48
CA TRP A 161 35.13 15.45 -15.18
C TRP A 161 34.72 14.70 -16.46
N MET A 162 35.67 14.22 -17.26
CA MET A 162 35.40 13.46 -18.47
C MET A 162 34.74 12.11 -18.17
N VAL A 163 35.19 11.41 -17.11
CA VAL A 163 34.53 10.19 -16.61
C VAL A 163 33.09 10.49 -16.17
N THR A 164 32.88 11.59 -15.44
CA THR A 164 31.54 12.02 -15.00
C THR A 164 30.63 12.29 -16.19
N LEU A 165 31.11 12.99 -17.22
CA LEU A 165 30.36 13.27 -18.43
C LEU A 165 30.00 11.97 -19.20
N ALA A 166 30.95 11.05 -19.34
CA ALA A 166 30.72 9.77 -19.98
C ALA A 166 29.65 8.95 -19.25
N LEU A 167 29.72 8.88 -17.90
CA LEU A 167 28.71 8.23 -17.07
C LEU A 167 27.36 8.92 -17.15
N ALA A 168 27.34 10.24 -17.28
CA ALA A 168 26.10 11.01 -17.39
C ALA A 168 25.38 10.72 -18.72
N VAL A 169 26.10 10.75 -19.83
CA VAL A 169 25.58 10.37 -21.16
C VAL A 169 25.06 8.94 -21.12
N PHE A 170 25.84 8.02 -20.58
CA PHE A 170 25.46 6.61 -20.48
C PHE A 170 24.22 6.42 -19.60
N THR A 171 24.17 7.05 -18.42
CA THR A 171 23.02 6.97 -17.51
C THR A 171 21.76 7.56 -18.13
N VAL A 172 21.86 8.65 -18.89
CA VAL A 172 20.72 9.24 -19.62
C VAL A 172 20.20 8.29 -20.70
N LEU A 173 21.11 7.68 -21.49
CA LEU A 173 20.76 6.74 -22.56
C LEU A 173 20.08 5.47 -22.02
N PHE A 174 20.50 4.99 -20.85
CA PHE A 174 19.92 3.82 -20.20
C PHE A 174 18.63 4.13 -19.42
N GLY A 175 18.67 5.15 -18.56
CA GLY A 175 17.66 5.38 -17.51
C GLY A 175 16.43 6.16 -17.92
N THR A 176 16.42 6.78 -19.11
CA THR A 176 15.32 7.64 -19.58
C THR A 176 14.75 7.21 -20.93
N ARG A 177 14.83 5.90 -21.21
CA ARG A 177 14.33 5.32 -22.46
C ARG A 177 12.83 4.99 -22.40
N HIS A 178 12.31 4.68 -21.23
CA HIS A 178 10.90 4.39 -21.00
C HIS A 178 10.28 5.46 -20.08
N ILE A 179 9.06 5.89 -20.43
CA ILE A 179 8.32 6.95 -19.73
C ILE A 179 7.71 6.42 -18.43
N ASP A 180 7.35 5.14 -18.41
CA ASP A 180 6.67 4.48 -17.30
C ASP A 180 7.69 3.95 -16.30
N SER A 181 7.66 4.47 -15.07
CA SER A 181 8.52 4.02 -13.98
C SER A 181 8.11 2.67 -13.40
N THR A 182 6.94 2.12 -13.78
CA THR A 182 6.52 0.77 -13.39
C THR A 182 6.71 -0.29 -14.47
N GLU A 183 7.11 0.09 -15.68
CA GLU A 183 7.60 -0.88 -16.66
C GLU A 183 9.00 -1.34 -16.24
N HIS A 184 9.12 -2.62 -15.87
CA HIS A 184 10.40 -3.23 -15.47
C HIS A 184 11.50 -2.94 -16.51
N HIS A 185 12.62 -2.38 -16.08
CA HIS A 185 13.77 -2.10 -16.93
C HIS A 185 14.57 -3.39 -17.18
N ARG A 186 14.00 -4.30 -17.97
CA ARG A 186 14.57 -5.64 -18.21
C ARG A 186 15.96 -5.57 -18.80
N GLY A 187 16.20 -4.68 -19.77
CA GLY A 187 17.53 -4.44 -20.34
C GLY A 187 18.54 -3.94 -19.31
N MET A 188 18.15 -2.99 -18.46
CA MET A 188 19.03 -2.49 -17.39
C MET A 188 19.41 -3.60 -16.41
N MET A 189 18.43 -4.38 -15.94
CA MET A 189 18.67 -5.48 -14.99
C MET A 189 19.61 -6.54 -15.58
N MET A 190 19.48 -6.85 -16.86
CA MET A 190 20.40 -7.73 -17.59
C MET A 190 21.83 -7.20 -17.62
N ALA A 191 22.01 -5.91 -17.94
CA ALA A 191 23.34 -5.31 -17.96
C ALA A 191 23.99 -5.35 -16.57
N VAL A 192 23.24 -5.01 -15.51
CA VAL A 192 23.73 -5.05 -14.12
C VAL A 192 24.07 -6.49 -13.67
N ALA A 193 23.28 -7.48 -14.10
CA ALA A 193 23.57 -8.89 -13.80
C ALA A 193 24.86 -9.36 -14.49
N PHE A 194 25.05 -9.01 -15.77
CA PHE A 194 26.27 -9.31 -16.51
C PHE A 194 27.49 -8.61 -15.89
N GLU A 195 27.35 -7.32 -15.59
CA GLU A 195 28.36 -6.51 -14.92
C GLU A 195 28.81 -7.16 -13.59
N SER A 196 27.86 -7.69 -12.81
CA SER A 196 28.15 -8.40 -11.55
C SER A 196 28.94 -9.70 -11.76
N ILE A 197 28.72 -10.43 -12.85
CA ILE A 197 29.54 -11.60 -13.20
C ILE A 197 30.98 -11.15 -13.50
N VAL A 198 31.15 -10.07 -14.27
CA VAL A 198 32.48 -9.53 -14.61
C VAL A 198 33.24 -9.14 -13.34
N LYS A 199 32.58 -8.46 -12.39
CA LYS A 199 33.17 -8.12 -11.08
C LYS A 199 33.62 -9.36 -10.33
N LEU A 200 32.75 -10.35 -10.21
CA LEU A 200 33.07 -11.57 -9.46
C LEU A 200 34.25 -12.32 -10.09
N VAL A 201 34.23 -12.51 -11.41
CA VAL A 201 35.32 -13.19 -12.11
C VAL A 201 36.64 -12.43 -11.95
N ALA A 202 36.63 -11.11 -12.15
CA ALA A 202 37.82 -10.28 -11.97
C ALA A 202 38.36 -10.40 -10.55
N PHE A 203 37.51 -10.28 -9.53
CA PHE A 203 37.93 -10.35 -8.13
C PHE A 203 38.45 -11.73 -7.75
N LEU A 204 37.81 -12.82 -8.22
CA LEU A 204 38.26 -14.19 -7.98
C LEU A 204 39.60 -14.49 -8.64
N VAL A 205 39.82 -14.04 -9.88
CA VAL A 205 41.10 -14.23 -10.58
C VAL A 205 42.22 -13.52 -9.84
N VAL A 206 42.01 -12.26 -9.44
CA VAL A 206 43.00 -11.48 -8.68
C VAL A 206 43.21 -12.06 -7.28
N GLY A 207 42.15 -12.53 -6.63
CA GLY A 207 42.21 -13.17 -5.32
C GLY A 207 42.99 -14.50 -5.34
N ILE A 208 42.74 -15.36 -6.33
CA ILE A 208 43.50 -16.61 -6.53
C ILE A 208 44.96 -16.29 -6.82
N PHE A 209 45.23 -15.28 -7.65
CA PHE A 209 46.59 -14.82 -7.94
C PHE A 209 47.32 -14.37 -6.67
N ALA A 210 46.69 -13.52 -5.85
CA ALA A 210 47.28 -13.08 -4.58
C ALA A 210 47.47 -14.21 -3.56
N ALA A 211 46.53 -15.16 -3.49
CA ALA A 211 46.70 -16.36 -2.67
C ALA A 211 47.87 -17.23 -3.16
N GLY A 212 48.08 -17.33 -4.47
CA GLY A 212 49.25 -17.97 -5.08
C GLY A 212 50.56 -17.32 -4.65
N LEU A 213 50.65 -15.99 -4.75
CA LEU A 213 51.82 -15.22 -4.29
C LEU A 213 52.12 -15.45 -2.80
N MET A 214 51.09 -15.62 -1.97
CA MET A 214 51.30 -15.95 -0.57
C MET A 214 52.01 -17.30 -0.40
N PHE A 215 51.71 -18.32 -1.19
CA PHE A 215 52.40 -19.62 -1.10
C PHE A 215 53.88 -19.55 -1.53
N GLU A 216 54.26 -18.54 -2.30
CA GLU A 216 55.65 -18.33 -2.75
C GLU A 216 56.50 -17.55 -1.74
N LEU A 217 55.88 -16.94 -0.71
CA LEU A 217 56.61 -16.20 0.33
C LEU A 217 57.40 -17.17 1.24
N PRO A 218 58.73 -17.02 1.37
CA PRO A 218 59.59 -17.97 2.07
C PRO A 218 59.36 -18.05 3.59
N ASP A 219 58.75 -17.03 4.21
CA ASP A 219 58.41 -17.03 5.64
C ASP A 219 56.98 -16.52 5.89
N LEU A 220 56.00 -17.34 5.48
CA LEU A 220 54.59 -17.09 5.73
C LEU A 220 54.27 -16.98 7.24
N GLN A 221 55.04 -17.63 8.11
CA GLN A 221 54.82 -17.58 9.55
C GLN A 221 55.26 -16.24 10.14
N ALA A 222 56.38 -15.67 9.70
CA ALA A 222 56.79 -14.33 10.09
C ALA A 222 55.78 -13.27 9.61
N VAL A 223 55.32 -13.34 8.36
CA VAL A 223 54.26 -12.43 7.85
C VAL A 223 52.98 -12.59 8.67
N LYS A 224 52.59 -13.82 9.02
CA LYS A 224 51.45 -14.05 9.91
C LYS A 224 51.69 -13.48 11.32
N GLN A 225 52.87 -13.61 11.90
CA GLN A 225 53.15 -13.07 13.25
C GLN A 225 53.27 -11.54 13.28
N GLU A 226 53.84 -10.94 12.24
CA GLU A 226 54.08 -9.50 12.14
C GLU A 226 52.78 -8.75 11.81
N TYR A 227 51.95 -9.31 10.94
CA TYR A 227 50.72 -8.65 10.46
C TYR A 227 49.40 -9.24 11.03
N LEU A 228 49.38 -10.48 11.55
CA LEU A 228 48.27 -11.01 12.39
C LEU A 228 48.64 -10.94 13.88
N GLN A 229 49.08 -9.78 14.38
CA GLN A 229 48.98 -9.60 15.83
C GLN A 229 47.52 -9.81 16.23
N PRO A 230 47.21 -10.58 17.31
CA PRO A 230 45.84 -10.81 17.74
C PRO A 230 45.28 -9.52 18.37
N SER A 231 44.91 -8.55 17.53
CA SER A 231 44.05 -7.45 17.93
C SER A 231 42.68 -8.04 18.24
N SER A 232 42.25 -7.89 19.49
CA SER A 232 40.90 -8.29 19.90
C SER A 232 39.90 -7.52 19.05
N PRO A 233 38.91 -8.18 18.42
CA PRO A 233 37.94 -7.49 17.58
C PRO A 233 37.20 -6.44 18.40
N ASN A 234 37.08 -5.22 17.88
CA ASN A 234 36.22 -4.20 18.50
C ASN A 234 34.75 -4.60 18.26
N VAL A 235 34.23 -5.43 19.17
CA VAL A 235 32.87 -5.98 19.07
C VAL A 235 31.82 -4.86 18.97
N GLY A 236 32.04 -3.73 19.65
CA GLY A 236 31.14 -2.58 19.60
C GLY A 236 31.04 -1.99 18.19
N SER A 237 32.17 -1.66 17.58
CA SER A 237 32.23 -1.09 16.22
C SER A 237 31.67 -2.08 15.18
N LEU A 238 32.05 -3.37 15.28
CA LEU A 238 31.54 -4.42 14.39
C LEU A 238 30.02 -4.57 14.46
N LEU A 239 29.43 -4.54 15.66
CA LEU A 239 27.98 -4.61 15.84
C LEU A 239 27.28 -3.38 15.23
N ILE A 240 27.80 -2.18 15.49
CA ILE A 240 27.24 -0.93 14.95
C ILE A 240 27.28 -0.96 13.42
N HIS A 241 28.44 -1.24 12.82
CA HIS A 241 28.57 -1.31 11.36
C HIS A 241 27.69 -2.41 10.75
N THR A 242 27.53 -3.55 11.44
CA THR A 242 26.66 -4.63 10.98
C THR A 242 25.19 -4.17 10.97
N ILE A 243 24.70 -3.56 12.05
CA ILE A 243 23.32 -3.05 12.13
C ILE A 243 23.07 -1.96 11.09
N LEU A 244 24.00 -1.00 10.94
CA LEU A 244 23.90 0.06 9.94
C LEU A 244 23.88 -0.50 8.53
N THR A 245 24.73 -1.49 8.24
CA THR A 245 24.77 -2.13 6.92
C THR A 245 23.51 -2.95 6.65
N MET A 246 22.96 -3.65 7.65
CA MET A 246 21.66 -4.34 7.56
C MET A 246 20.52 -3.37 7.26
N ALA A 247 20.54 -2.18 7.87
CA ALA A 247 19.59 -1.13 7.57
C ALA A 247 19.79 -0.55 6.16
N ALA A 248 21.04 -0.29 5.77
CA ALA A 248 21.39 0.30 4.48
C ALA A 248 21.06 -0.62 3.30
N ILE A 249 21.32 -1.93 3.36
CA ILE A 249 20.97 -2.86 2.26
C ILE A 249 19.46 -2.86 1.97
N ILE A 250 18.62 -2.61 2.98
CA ILE A 250 17.17 -2.51 2.82
C ILE A 250 16.74 -1.11 2.36
N CYS A 251 17.37 -0.07 2.91
CA CYS A 251 16.90 1.31 2.79
C CYS A 251 17.56 2.12 1.67
N LEU A 252 18.70 1.66 1.13
CA LEU A 252 19.38 2.35 0.02
C LEU A 252 18.42 2.43 -1.18
N PRO A 253 18.12 3.64 -1.71
CA PRO A 253 17.25 3.81 -2.87
C PRO A 253 17.60 2.88 -4.04
N ARG A 254 18.88 2.71 -4.36
CA ARG A 254 19.31 1.76 -5.42
C ARG A 254 18.95 0.30 -5.10
N GLN A 255 19.11 -0.10 -3.84
CA GLN A 255 18.85 -1.46 -3.40
C GLN A 255 17.35 -1.71 -3.28
N PHE A 256 16.60 -0.77 -2.71
CA PHE A 256 15.15 -0.80 -2.68
C PHE A 256 14.59 -0.88 -4.10
N HIS A 257 15.09 -0.06 -5.03
CA HIS A 257 14.69 -0.12 -6.43
C HIS A 257 14.96 -1.50 -7.05
N THR A 258 16.17 -2.05 -6.89
CA THR A 258 16.57 -3.33 -7.48
C THR A 258 15.86 -4.54 -6.84
N ILE A 259 15.75 -4.58 -5.51
CA ILE A 259 15.18 -5.69 -4.74
C ILE A 259 13.65 -5.66 -4.78
N VAL A 260 13.04 -4.47 -4.67
CA VAL A 260 11.60 -4.31 -4.45
C VAL A 260 10.87 -3.89 -5.73
N VAL A 261 11.28 -2.79 -6.36
CA VAL A 261 10.57 -2.18 -7.49
C VAL A 261 10.75 -3.01 -8.78
N GLU A 262 12.00 -3.38 -9.09
CA GLU A 262 12.34 -4.15 -10.29
C GLU A 262 12.01 -5.65 -10.18
N ASN A 263 11.55 -6.11 -9.01
CA ASN A 263 11.15 -7.50 -8.84
C ASN A 263 9.85 -7.79 -9.59
N SER A 264 9.90 -8.60 -10.66
CA SER A 264 8.69 -8.97 -11.41
C SER A 264 7.82 -9.98 -10.66
N ARG A 265 8.39 -11.03 -10.04
CA ARG A 265 7.64 -12.01 -9.23
C ARG A 265 8.26 -12.19 -7.85
N ALA A 266 7.41 -12.17 -6.81
CA ALA A 266 7.86 -12.28 -5.42
C ALA A 266 8.59 -13.62 -5.13
N GLN A 267 8.30 -14.66 -5.93
CA GLN A 267 8.96 -15.96 -5.86
C GLN A 267 10.45 -15.91 -6.23
N ASP A 268 10.89 -14.94 -7.05
CA ASP A 268 12.28 -14.82 -7.48
C ASP A 268 13.23 -14.58 -6.29
N LEU A 269 12.71 -14.05 -5.17
CA LEU A 269 13.44 -13.87 -3.92
C LEU A 269 13.93 -15.20 -3.29
N HIS A 270 13.23 -16.31 -3.52
CA HIS A 270 13.64 -17.61 -2.97
C HIS A 270 15.00 -18.06 -3.50
N MET A 271 15.31 -17.74 -4.75
CA MET A 271 16.59 -18.06 -5.34
C MET A 271 17.66 -17.03 -4.93
N ALA A 272 17.28 -15.74 -4.91
CA ALA A 272 18.18 -14.67 -4.47
C ALA A 272 18.69 -14.86 -3.03
N ARG A 273 17.87 -15.46 -2.15
CA ARG A 273 18.24 -15.85 -0.78
C ARG A 273 19.50 -16.71 -0.69
N TRP A 274 19.84 -17.47 -1.73
CA TRP A 274 21.02 -18.33 -1.74
C TRP A 274 22.10 -17.82 -2.69
N VAL A 275 21.72 -17.37 -3.88
CA VAL A 275 22.66 -16.93 -4.92
C VAL A 275 23.42 -15.68 -4.48
N PHE A 276 22.73 -14.69 -3.89
CA PHE A 276 23.40 -13.44 -3.49
C PHE A 276 24.33 -13.62 -2.28
N PRO A 277 23.95 -14.35 -1.20
CA PRO A 277 24.91 -14.70 -0.15
C PRO A 277 26.11 -15.53 -0.63
N LEU A 278 25.92 -16.46 -1.56
CA LEU A 278 27.03 -17.21 -2.15
C LEU A 278 27.98 -16.29 -2.92
N TYR A 279 27.45 -15.35 -3.69
CA TYR A 279 28.23 -14.32 -4.38
C TYR A 279 29.11 -13.53 -3.39
N LEU A 280 28.51 -13.07 -2.27
CA LEU A 280 29.23 -12.30 -1.25
C LEU A 280 30.30 -13.14 -0.54
N LEU A 281 30.03 -14.41 -0.26
CA LEU A 281 31.00 -15.32 0.34
C LEU A 281 32.19 -15.53 -0.59
N LEU A 282 31.95 -15.74 -1.89
CA LEU A 282 33.01 -15.90 -2.88
C LEU A 282 33.91 -14.67 -2.99
N MET A 283 33.36 -13.46 -2.93
CA MET A 283 34.18 -12.24 -2.83
C MET A 283 34.90 -12.14 -1.47
N GLY A 284 34.18 -12.32 -0.36
CA GLY A 284 34.72 -12.12 0.99
C GLY A 284 35.91 -13.03 1.34
N VAL A 285 35.95 -14.27 0.83
CA VAL A 285 37.04 -15.22 1.11
C VAL A 285 38.42 -14.71 0.66
N PHE A 286 38.49 -13.93 -0.42
CA PHE A 286 39.76 -13.45 -0.97
C PHE A 286 40.19 -12.08 -0.46
N VAL A 287 39.36 -11.38 0.33
CA VAL A 287 39.70 -10.07 0.89
C VAL A 287 40.94 -10.15 1.79
N VAL A 288 40.97 -11.12 2.70
CA VAL A 288 42.09 -11.30 3.64
C VAL A 288 43.39 -11.70 2.93
N PRO A 289 43.42 -12.72 2.04
CA PRO A 289 44.60 -13.02 1.24
C PRO A 289 45.14 -11.82 0.46
N LEU A 290 44.25 -11.02 -0.16
CA LEU A 290 44.65 -9.82 -0.89
C LEU A 290 45.28 -8.75 0.02
N ALA A 291 44.68 -8.51 1.18
CA ALA A 291 45.18 -7.53 2.14
C ALA A 291 46.56 -7.92 2.67
N LEU A 292 46.73 -9.19 3.07
CA LEU A 292 48.00 -9.70 3.59
C LEU A 292 49.11 -9.71 2.51
N ALA A 293 48.79 -10.17 1.30
CA ALA A 293 49.74 -10.14 0.18
C ALA A 293 50.16 -8.71 -0.17
N GLY A 294 49.20 -7.78 -0.17
CA GLY A 294 49.44 -6.37 -0.41
C GLY A 294 50.36 -5.74 0.64
N GLN A 295 50.14 -6.01 1.92
CA GLN A 295 51.00 -5.52 3.00
C GLN A 295 52.42 -6.08 2.94
N ALA A 296 52.54 -7.38 2.67
CA ALA A 296 53.84 -8.06 2.63
C ALA A 296 54.69 -7.62 1.44
N LEU A 297 54.06 -7.42 0.26
CA LEU A 297 54.77 -7.14 -0.99
C LEU A 297 54.83 -5.64 -1.32
N LEU A 298 53.88 -4.83 -0.84
CA LEU A 298 53.69 -3.42 -1.23
C LEU A 298 53.43 -2.50 -0.01
N PRO A 299 54.33 -2.45 1.00
CA PRO A 299 54.09 -1.71 2.24
C PRO A 299 54.01 -0.18 2.07
N HIS A 300 54.55 0.39 0.99
CA HIS A 300 54.58 1.84 0.73
C HIS A 300 53.48 2.34 -0.22
N ILE A 301 52.63 1.44 -0.71
CA ILE A 301 51.54 1.76 -1.63
C ILE A 301 50.23 1.85 -0.85
N SER A 302 49.34 2.77 -1.25
CA SER A 302 48.00 2.88 -0.65
C SER A 302 47.24 1.55 -0.73
N ALA A 303 46.74 1.09 0.41
CA ALA A 303 46.13 -0.22 0.56
C ALA A 303 44.87 -0.42 -0.30
N ASP A 304 44.16 0.67 -0.63
CA ASP A 304 42.99 0.62 -1.51
C ASP A 304 43.35 0.23 -2.96
N THR A 305 44.64 0.32 -3.35
CA THR A 305 45.10 0.01 -4.72
C THR A 305 45.71 -1.40 -4.86
N TYR A 306 45.81 -2.19 -3.78
CA TYR A 306 46.47 -3.49 -3.80
C TYR A 306 45.93 -4.45 -4.87
N VAL A 307 44.61 -4.41 -5.12
CA VAL A 307 43.95 -5.26 -6.11
C VAL A 307 44.49 -5.03 -7.53
N ILE A 308 44.95 -3.82 -7.85
CA ILE A 308 45.58 -3.49 -9.14
C ILE A 308 47.10 -3.64 -9.06
N ASN A 309 47.72 -3.13 -7.99
CA ASN A 309 49.17 -3.02 -7.92
C ASN A 309 49.89 -4.35 -7.69
N LEU A 310 49.27 -5.33 -7.02
CA LEU A 310 49.85 -6.67 -6.85
C LEU A 310 50.18 -7.36 -8.19
N PRO A 311 49.21 -7.54 -9.12
CA PRO A 311 49.52 -8.12 -10.43
C PRO A 311 50.43 -7.23 -11.28
N LEU A 312 50.31 -5.90 -11.16
CA LEU A 312 51.11 -4.96 -11.94
C LEU A 312 52.61 -5.05 -11.58
N GLN A 313 52.94 -5.14 -10.29
CA GLN A 313 54.31 -5.30 -9.81
C GLN A 313 54.94 -6.66 -10.20
N GLN A 314 54.12 -7.69 -10.33
CA GLN A 314 54.55 -9.03 -10.75
C GLN A 314 54.59 -9.21 -12.28
N GLY A 315 54.41 -8.14 -13.04
CA GLY A 315 54.40 -8.17 -14.51
C GLY A 315 53.16 -8.83 -15.14
N ALA A 316 52.14 -9.14 -14.35
CA ALA A 316 50.88 -9.73 -14.80
C ALA A 316 49.89 -8.64 -15.28
N GLU A 317 50.30 -7.88 -16.31
CA GLU A 317 49.56 -6.70 -16.80
C GLU A 317 48.11 -7.02 -17.21
N SER A 318 47.84 -8.21 -17.76
CA SER A 318 46.49 -8.64 -18.15
C SER A 318 45.56 -8.84 -16.94
N ILE A 319 46.09 -9.32 -15.82
CA ILE A 319 45.34 -9.48 -14.56
C ILE A 319 45.08 -8.10 -13.95
N ALA A 320 46.05 -7.19 -14.01
CA ALA A 320 45.86 -5.80 -13.57
C ALA A 320 44.77 -5.08 -14.39
N LEU A 321 44.76 -5.23 -15.72
CA LEU A 321 43.71 -4.68 -16.58
C LEU A 321 42.33 -5.28 -16.26
N LEU A 322 42.27 -6.59 -15.97
CA LEU A 322 41.04 -7.26 -15.53
C LEU A 322 40.56 -6.72 -14.17
N ALA A 323 41.48 -6.50 -13.23
CA ALA A 323 41.17 -5.90 -11.92
C ALA A 323 40.56 -4.51 -12.07
N PHE A 324 41.15 -3.67 -12.92
CA PHE A 324 40.61 -2.35 -13.25
C PHE A 324 39.26 -2.42 -13.93
N LEU A 325 39.07 -3.33 -14.90
CA LEU A 325 37.77 -3.54 -15.53
C LEU A 325 36.73 -3.97 -14.48
N GLY A 326 37.11 -4.81 -13.52
CA GLY A 326 36.27 -5.22 -12.38
C GLY A 326 35.87 -4.07 -11.48
N GLY A 327 36.81 -3.19 -11.10
CA GLY A 327 36.50 -2.06 -10.22
C GLY A 327 35.77 -0.91 -10.92
N THR A 328 36.08 -0.62 -12.19
CA THR A 328 35.32 0.34 -13.01
C THR A 328 33.90 -0.16 -13.27
N SER A 329 33.76 -1.44 -13.57
CA SER A 329 32.47 -2.13 -13.59
C SER A 329 31.73 -1.94 -12.25
N ALA A 330 32.37 -2.18 -11.11
CA ALA A 330 31.77 -2.00 -9.79
C ALA A 330 31.30 -0.55 -9.50
N ALA A 331 32.05 0.45 -9.94
CA ALA A 331 31.67 1.85 -9.82
C ALA A 331 30.52 2.24 -10.77
N THR A 332 30.61 1.87 -12.06
CA THR A 332 29.68 2.30 -13.11
C THR A 332 28.24 1.86 -12.84
N GLY A 333 27.98 0.57 -12.55
CA GLY A 333 26.61 0.12 -12.27
C GLY A 333 26.02 0.71 -11.01
N MET A 334 26.84 0.95 -9.98
CA MET A 334 26.41 1.68 -8.79
C MET A 334 25.92 3.08 -9.17
N VAL A 335 26.73 3.84 -9.93
CA VAL A 335 26.43 5.23 -10.29
C VAL A 335 25.17 5.30 -11.14
N ILE A 336 25.03 4.42 -12.12
CA ILE A 336 23.87 4.37 -13.02
C ILE A 336 22.60 4.10 -12.23
N VAL A 337 22.55 3.00 -11.46
CA VAL A 337 21.32 2.60 -10.76
C VAL A 337 20.97 3.58 -9.64
N SER A 338 21.96 4.12 -8.92
CA SER A 338 21.72 5.12 -7.87
C SER A 338 21.15 6.42 -8.44
N THR A 339 21.72 6.91 -9.55
CA THR A 339 21.30 8.17 -10.15
C THR A 339 19.91 8.05 -10.77
N ILE A 340 19.59 6.90 -11.38
CA ILE A 340 18.24 6.63 -11.89
C ILE A 340 17.22 6.59 -10.74
N ALA A 341 17.49 5.83 -9.68
CA ALA A 341 16.60 5.73 -8.52
C ALA A 341 16.35 7.10 -7.87
N LEU A 342 17.42 7.91 -7.69
CA LEU A 342 17.31 9.27 -7.17
C LEU A 342 16.58 10.21 -8.12
N ALA A 343 16.83 10.16 -9.43
CA ALA A 343 16.14 11.00 -10.40
C ALA A 343 14.64 10.69 -10.45
N ILE A 344 14.24 9.43 -10.31
CA ILE A 344 12.83 9.02 -10.18
C ILE A 344 12.21 9.62 -8.91
N MET A 345 12.88 9.46 -7.76
CA MET A 345 12.43 10.03 -6.48
C MET A 345 12.27 11.55 -6.53
N VAL A 346 13.31 12.27 -6.98
CA VAL A 346 13.30 13.74 -7.06
C VAL A 346 12.26 14.22 -8.07
N SER A 347 12.12 13.55 -9.21
CA SER A 347 11.10 13.86 -10.21
C SER A 347 9.69 13.74 -9.64
N ASN A 348 9.38 12.61 -8.99
CA ASN A 348 8.02 12.26 -8.58
C ASN A 348 7.60 12.95 -7.27
N ASP A 349 8.52 13.08 -6.31
CA ASP A 349 8.21 13.56 -4.96
C ASP A 349 8.48 15.07 -4.79
N LEU A 350 9.44 15.64 -5.51
CA LEU A 350 9.84 17.05 -5.39
C LEU A 350 9.41 17.91 -6.59
N VAL A 351 9.81 17.54 -7.81
CA VAL A 351 9.62 18.40 -8.99
C VAL A 351 8.18 18.41 -9.47
N LEU A 352 7.56 17.24 -9.62
CA LEU A 352 6.20 17.12 -10.17
C LEU A 352 5.16 17.92 -9.36
N PRO A 353 5.12 17.85 -8.01
CA PRO A 353 4.14 18.63 -7.26
C PRO A 353 4.37 20.15 -7.33
N LEU A 354 5.63 20.59 -7.36
CA LEU A 354 5.96 22.01 -7.55
C LEU A 354 5.50 22.52 -8.91
N LEU A 355 5.66 21.68 -9.93
CA LEU A 355 5.27 21.96 -11.30
C LEU A 355 3.74 22.03 -11.43
N LEU A 356 3.00 21.10 -10.81
CA LEU A 356 1.54 21.12 -10.76
C LEU A 356 0.99 22.33 -9.98
N ARG A 357 1.71 22.82 -8.95
CA ARG A 357 1.31 24.02 -8.20
C ARG A 357 1.53 25.32 -8.97
N ARG A 358 2.58 25.40 -9.81
CA ARG A 358 2.94 26.61 -10.56
C ARG A 358 2.27 26.70 -11.93
N LEU A 359 2.14 25.58 -12.64
CA LEU A 359 1.43 25.56 -13.91
C LEU A 359 -0.07 25.44 -13.62
N ARG A 360 -0.80 26.56 -13.71
CA ARG A 360 -2.23 26.50 -14.07
C ARG A 360 -2.28 25.86 -15.45
N VAL A 361 -2.43 24.54 -15.51
CA VAL A 361 -2.34 23.79 -16.76
C VAL A 361 -3.51 24.18 -17.65
N SER A 362 -3.29 25.24 -18.43
CA SER A 362 -4.19 25.71 -19.46
C SER A 362 -4.25 24.63 -20.54
N GLY A 363 -5.46 24.22 -20.90
CA GLY A 363 -5.82 22.88 -21.37
C GLY A 363 -5.31 22.42 -22.74
N ARG A 364 -4.18 22.90 -23.27
CA ARG A 364 -3.84 22.67 -24.69
C ARG A 364 -2.71 21.69 -25.04
N ASN A 365 -1.83 21.23 -24.14
CA ASN A 365 -0.76 20.26 -24.52
C ASN A 365 -0.28 19.31 -23.40
N PHE A 366 -1.02 18.22 -23.12
CA PHE A 366 -0.61 17.20 -22.12
C PHE A 366 0.38 16.15 -22.65
N SER A 367 0.48 15.93 -23.96
CA SER A 367 1.55 15.09 -24.54
C SER A 367 2.94 15.70 -24.32
N ALA A 368 3.04 17.04 -24.35
CA ALA A 368 4.25 17.76 -23.98
C ALA A 368 4.64 17.55 -22.51
N PHE A 369 3.69 17.28 -21.62
CA PHE A 369 3.94 17.07 -20.19
C PHE A 369 4.72 15.79 -19.91
N SER A 370 4.36 14.69 -20.59
CA SER A 370 5.08 13.43 -20.48
C SER A 370 6.51 13.54 -21.03
N GLY A 371 6.70 14.22 -22.16
CA GLY A 371 8.04 14.52 -22.71
C GLY A 371 8.85 15.46 -21.81
N MET A 372 8.20 16.44 -21.18
CA MET A 372 8.83 17.35 -20.22
C MET A 372 9.33 16.60 -18.99
N LEU A 373 8.56 15.65 -18.44
CA LEU A 373 9.02 14.83 -17.31
C LEU A 373 10.25 13.98 -17.65
N LEU A 374 10.33 13.47 -18.88
CA LEU A 374 11.53 12.76 -19.33
C LEU A 374 12.75 13.70 -19.36
N ASN A 375 12.58 14.90 -19.92
CA ASN A 375 13.64 15.90 -19.95
C ASN A 375 14.03 16.38 -18.54
N ILE A 376 13.08 16.49 -17.62
CA ILE A 376 13.33 16.76 -16.20
C ILE A 376 14.19 15.65 -15.60
N ARG A 377 13.85 14.37 -15.80
CA ARG A 377 14.66 13.25 -15.31
C ARG A 377 16.08 13.28 -15.89
N ARG A 378 16.24 13.59 -17.19
CA ARG A 378 17.56 13.75 -17.84
C ARG A 378 18.36 14.89 -17.21
N ALA A 379 17.74 16.05 -17.02
CA ALA A 379 18.38 17.20 -16.38
C ALA A 379 18.76 16.90 -14.92
N LEU A 380 17.91 16.19 -14.17
CA LEU A 380 18.20 15.75 -12.80
C LEU A 380 19.38 14.78 -12.74
N ILE A 381 19.49 13.82 -13.67
CA ILE A 381 20.65 12.93 -13.78
C ILE A 381 21.94 13.74 -13.97
N LEU A 382 21.93 14.69 -14.91
CA LEU A 382 23.09 15.58 -15.14
C LEU A 382 23.43 16.38 -13.88
N LEU A 383 22.43 16.98 -13.24
CA LEU A 383 22.60 17.81 -12.04
C LEU A 383 23.15 17.01 -10.86
N LEU A 384 22.63 15.79 -10.62
CA LEU A 384 23.11 14.91 -9.56
C LEU A 384 24.57 14.49 -9.79
N LEU A 385 24.96 14.16 -11.02
CA LEU A 385 26.34 13.77 -11.33
C LEU A 385 27.31 14.96 -11.28
N MET A 386 26.89 16.15 -11.73
CA MET A 386 27.68 17.37 -11.54
C MET A 386 27.85 17.70 -10.06
N ALA A 387 26.82 17.54 -9.24
CA ALA A 387 26.90 17.75 -7.81
C ALA A 387 27.80 16.70 -7.13
N ALA A 388 27.77 15.44 -7.59
CA ALA A 388 28.69 14.40 -7.11
C ALA A 388 30.15 14.71 -7.46
N TRP A 389 30.42 15.22 -8.67
CA TRP A 389 31.75 15.71 -9.04
C TRP A 389 32.17 16.92 -8.18
N GLY A 390 31.25 17.86 -7.89
CA GLY A 390 31.53 18.95 -6.95
C GLY A 390 31.89 18.46 -5.55
N PHE A 391 31.21 17.41 -5.06
CA PHE A 391 31.57 16.75 -3.81
C PHE A 391 32.93 16.04 -3.88
N HIS A 392 33.27 15.43 -5.01
CA HIS A 392 34.58 14.79 -5.22
C HIS A 392 35.72 15.77 -4.94
N GLN A 393 35.63 17.00 -5.50
CA GLN A 393 36.65 18.03 -5.29
C GLN A 393 36.79 18.49 -3.83
N VAL A 394 35.73 18.40 -3.03
CA VAL A 394 35.76 18.81 -1.61
C VAL A 394 36.24 17.67 -0.70
N LEU A 395 36.11 16.41 -1.14
CA LEU A 395 36.44 15.22 -0.34
C LEU A 395 37.89 14.74 -0.48
N ASP A 396 38.72 15.38 -1.30
CA ASP A 396 40.11 14.94 -1.53
C ASP A 396 40.98 14.92 -0.26
N GLU A 397 40.61 15.67 0.79
CA GLU A 397 41.31 15.66 2.09
C GLU A 397 41.06 14.38 2.93
N ILE A 398 40.03 13.58 2.62
CA ILE A 398 39.71 12.35 3.37
C ILE A 398 40.50 11.17 2.79
N GLN A 399 41.40 10.59 3.58
CA GLN A 399 42.39 9.60 3.11
C GLN A 399 41.88 8.17 2.89
N SER A 400 40.69 7.78 3.37
CA SER A 400 40.18 6.40 3.22
C SER A 400 38.80 6.35 2.55
N LEU A 401 38.64 5.46 1.56
CA LEU A 401 37.35 5.27 0.87
C LEU A 401 36.24 4.78 1.81
N SER A 402 36.61 4.07 2.88
CA SER A 402 35.70 3.38 3.77
C SER A 402 34.94 4.26 4.75
N GLY A 403 35.59 5.28 5.32
CA GLY A 403 34.95 6.18 6.28
C GLY A 403 33.74 6.91 5.69
N ILE A 404 33.88 7.39 4.45
CA ILE A 404 32.81 8.08 3.69
C ILE A 404 31.64 7.11 3.42
N GLY A 405 31.95 5.86 3.09
CA GLY A 405 30.96 4.81 2.85
C GLY A 405 30.05 4.54 4.05
N LEU A 406 30.64 4.40 5.24
CA LEU A 406 29.91 4.15 6.48
C LEU A 406 29.03 5.35 6.89
N LEU A 407 29.50 6.58 6.69
CA LEU A 407 28.70 7.79 6.94
C LEU A 407 27.48 7.89 6.03
N ALA A 408 27.63 7.54 4.74
CA ALA A 408 26.51 7.47 3.82
C ALA A 408 25.51 6.39 4.22
N PHE A 409 25.98 5.22 4.70
CA PHE A 409 25.10 4.17 5.23
C PHE A 409 24.36 4.62 6.48
N ALA A 410 25.01 5.37 7.38
CA ALA A 410 24.37 5.92 8.57
C ALA A 410 23.26 6.93 8.23
N ALA A 411 23.43 7.75 7.18
CA ALA A 411 22.41 8.67 6.69
C ALA A 411 21.15 7.91 6.21
N ILE A 412 21.35 6.82 5.48
CA ILE A 412 20.28 6.02 4.90
C ILE A 412 19.63 5.08 5.91
N ALA A 413 20.38 4.62 6.92
CA ALA A 413 19.86 3.83 8.02
C ALA A 413 18.77 4.57 8.81
N GLN A 414 18.73 5.91 8.74
CA GLN A 414 17.66 6.72 9.35
C GLN A 414 16.26 6.37 8.84
N PHE A 415 16.13 5.76 7.65
CA PHE A 415 14.83 5.32 7.13
C PHE A 415 14.35 4.00 7.74
N ALA A 416 15.24 3.21 8.33
CA ALA A 416 14.91 1.87 8.82
C ALA A 416 13.84 1.85 9.92
N PRO A 417 13.86 2.74 10.94
CA PRO A 417 12.80 2.76 11.96
C PRO A 417 11.41 2.99 11.36
N ALA A 418 11.30 3.97 10.44
CA ALA A 418 10.03 4.30 9.79
C ALA A 418 9.56 3.17 8.86
N LEU A 419 10.47 2.52 8.13
CA LEU A 419 10.16 1.44 7.21
C LEU A 419 9.77 0.15 7.95
N LEU A 420 10.54 -0.27 8.95
CA LEU A 420 10.24 -1.45 9.77
C LEU A 420 9.00 -1.25 10.64
N GLY A 421 8.88 -0.08 11.28
CA GLY A 421 7.67 0.30 12.00
C GLY A 421 6.44 0.32 11.10
N GLY A 422 6.60 0.71 9.83
CA GLY A 422 5.53 0.65 8.84
C GLY A 422 4.99 -0.76 8.58
N ILE A 423 5.83 -1.78 8.64
CA ILE A 423 5.48 -3.19 8.35
C ILE A 423 4.94 -3.91 9.60
N TYR A 424 5.45 -3.57 10.78
CA TYR A 424 5.19 -4.35 12.01
C TYR A 424 4.40 -3.59 13.07
N TRP A 425 4.45 -2.26 13.09
CA TRP A 425 3.83 -1.46 14.14
C TRP A 425 2.63 -0.69 13.61
N ARG A 426 1.44 -1.04 14.10
CA ARG A 426 0.18 -0.46 13.62
C ARG A 426 -0.04 0.98 14.11
N GLU A 427 0.45 1.31 15.30
CA GLU A 427 0.22 2.60 15.97
C GLU A 427 1.18 3.70 15.54
N GLY A 428 2.29 3.34 14.86
CA GLY A 428 3.23 4.31 14.31
C GLY A 428 2.54 5.33 13.39
N ASN A 429 2.83 6.61 13.60
CA ASN A 429 2.15 7.71 12.94
C ASN A 429 3.11 8.67 12.23
N ARG A 430 2.59 9.55 11.37
CA ARG A 430 3.44 10.43 10.54
C ARG A 430 4.27 11.43 11.34
N ASN A 431 3.74 11.93 12.46
CA ASN A 431 4.41 12.94 13.29
C ASN A 431 5.63 12.33 13.99
N GLY A 432 5.52 11.08 14.43
CA GLY A 432 6.66 10.33 14.94
C GLY A 432 7.75 10.18 13.88
N VAL A 433 7.40 9.85 12.64
CA VAL A 433 8.39 9.73 11.56
C VAL A 433 9.11 11.06 11.30
N TYR A 434 8.39 12.18 11.27
CA TYR A 434 9.02 13.50 11.13
C TYR A 434 10.01 13.78 12.26
N ALA A 435 9.61 13.57 13.51
CA ALA A 435 10.47 13.80 14.67
C ALA A 435 11.72 12.89 14.64
N GLY A 436 11.54 11.60 14.35
CA GLY A 436 12.62 10.62 14.23
C GLY A 436 13.62 10.97 13.13
N LEU A 437 13.13 11.21 11.90
CA LEU A 437 13.99 11.54 10.76
C LEU A 437 14.76 12.85 10.96
N LEU A 438 14.11 13.90 11.45
CA LEU A 438 14.77 15.20 11.68
C LEU A 438 15.79 15.11 12.82
N GLY A 439 15.44 14.46 13.93
CA GLY A 439 16.35 14.30 15.08
C GLY A 439 17.57 13.44 14.75
N GLY A 440 17.35 12.28 14.12
CA GLY A 440 18.45 11.40 13.71
C GLY A 440 19.34 12.02 12.65
N SER A 441 18.76 12.65 11.63
CA SER A 441 19.53 13.32 10.57
C SER A 441 20.33 14.51 11.12
N ALA A 442 19.81 15.25 12.10
CA ALA A 442 20.55 16.35 12.73
C ALA A 442 21.82 15.84 13.43
N ILE A 443 21.72 14.75 14.19
CA ILE A 443 22.89 14.15 14.86
C ILE A 443 23.88 13.58 13.84
N TRP A 444 23.39 12.98 12.76
CA TRP A 444 24.23 12.53 11.67
C TRP A 444 24.99 13.69 11.00
N VAL A 445 24.33 14.83 10.72
CA VAL A 445 24.99 16.04 10.20
C VAL A 445 26.05 16.55 11.18
N ILE A 446 25.74 16.59 12.48
CA ILE A 446 26.70 16.98 13.52
C ILE A 446 27.92 16.03 13.52
N THR A 447 27.70 14.72 13.35
CA THR A 447 28.78 13.71 13.26
C THR A 447 29.66 13.95 12.04
N MET A 448 29.05 14.20 10.86
CA MET A 448 29.77 14.55 9.64
C MET A 448 30.62 15.82 9.83
N MET A 449 30.05 16.88 10.42
CA MET A 449 30.75 18.14 10.68
C MET A 449 31.91 17.96 11.68
N GLY A 450 31.76 17.06 12.65
CA GLY A 450 32.84 16.69 13.56
C GLY A 450 33.99 16.00 12.84
N GLN A 451 33.70 15.06 11.94
CA GLN A 451 34.73 14.33 11.18
C GLN A 451 35.48 15.22 10.17
N THR A 452 34.81 16.23 9.61
CA THR A 452 35.44 17.20 8.69
C THR A 452 36.07 18.39 9.42
N ASN A 453 36.19 18.35 10.75
CA ASN A 453 36.73 19.43 11.59
C ASN A 453 36.07 20.82 11.33
N MET A 454 34.80 20.84 10.92
CA MET A 454 34.04 22.07 10.68
C MET A 454 33.53 22.71 11.99
N LEU A 455 33.57 21.98 13.10
CA LEU A 455 33.16 22.45 14.42
C LEU A 455 34.37 23.02 15.17
N ALA A 456 34.28 24.28 15.59
CA ALA A 456 35.33 24.94 16.37
C ALA A 456 35.28 24.54 17.85
N GLY A 457 36.46 24.40 18.47
CA GLY A 457 36.63 24.07 19.89
C GLY A 457 36.85 22.57 20.14
N ASP A 458 36.84 22.19 21.42
CA ASP A 458 37.02 20.82 21.91
C ASP A 458 35.77 20.36 22.67
N ALA A 459 35.72 19.08 23.09
CA ALA A 459 34.60 18.53 23.85
C ALA A 459 34.30 19.26 25.18
N GLU A 460 35.27 20.00 25.73
CA GLU A 460 35.07 20.80 26.94
C GLU A 460 34.43 22.17 26.66
N THR A 461 34.59 22.71 25.45
CA THR A 461 34.18 24.07 25.08
C THR A 461 32.99 24.09 24.11
N ASN A 462 32.76 23.00 23.38
CA ASN A 462 31.67 22.88 22.41
C ASN A 462 30.72 21.74 22.81
N LEU A 463 29.48 22.09 23.12
CA LEU A 463 28.43 21.16 23.54
C LEU A 463 28.10 20.09 22.46
N LEU A 464 28.25 20.43 21.18
CA LEU A 464 28.03 19.48 20.10
C LEU A 464 29.14 18.42 20.04
N LEU A 465 30.39 18.83 20.27
CA LEU A 465 31.52 17.90 20.36
C LEU A 465 31.44 17.07 21.63
N TRP A 466 31.01 17.66 22.75
CA TRP A 466 30.72 16.93 23.99
C TRP A 466 29.69 15.81 23.76
N LEU A 467 28.60 16.10 23.04
CA LEU A 467 27.57 15.10 22.72
C LEU A 467 28.11 13.93 21.88
N LEU A 468 29.10 14.20 21.02
CA LEU A 468 29.78 13.19 20.21
C LEU A 468 30.90 12.44 20.96
N THR A 469 31.18 12.79 22.22
CA THR A 469 32.10 12.00 23.03
C THR A 469 31.41 10.75 23.58
N PRO A 470 31.97 9.54 23.36
CA PRO A 470 31.39 8.32 23.89
C PRO A 470 31.44 8.32 25.42
N PRO A 471 30.37 7.89 26.11
CA PRO A 471 30.35 7.84 27.56
C PRO A 471 31.33 6.77 28.09
N GLN A 472 31.84 6.97 29.32
CA GLN A 472 32.86 6.13 29.97
C GLN A 472 32.39 4.71 30.36
N TRP A 473 31.30 4.21 29.78
CA TRP A 473 30.84 2.84 30.03
C TRP A 473 31.78 1.82 29.37
N PRO A 474 32.09 0.67 30.01
CA PRO A 474 33.13 -0.26 29.54
C PRO A 474 32.97 -0.73 28.10
N VAL A 475 31.72 -0.87 27.62
CA VAL A 475 31.39 -1.33 26.26
C VAL A 475 31.45 -0.19 25.24
N LEU A 476 31.20 1.07 25.66
CA LEU A 476 31.12 2.23 24.78
C LEU A 476 32.43 3.03 24.73
N HIS A 477 33.30 2.90 25.74
CA HIS A 477 34.58 3.60 25.81
C HIS A 477 35.54 3.22 24.67
N GLN A 478 35.43 2.01 24.12
CA GLN A 478 36.27 1.56 22.99
C GLN A 478 35.78 2.05 21.63
N LEU A 479 34.68 2.81 21.56
CA LEU A 479 34.12 3.32 20.31
C LEU A 479 34.84 4.59 19.86
N SER A 480 35.00 4.73 18.55
CA SER A 480 35.37 6.01 17.96
C SER A 480 34.22 7.02 18.11
N ALA A 481 34.53 8.32 18.12
CA ALA A 481 33.52 9.38 18.15
C ALA A 481 32.54 9.28 16.96
N VAL A 482 33.03 8.81 15.81
CA VAL A 482 32.23 8.58 14.61
C VAL A 482 31.24 7.43 14.81
N ASP A 483 31.70 6.27 15.30
CA ASP A 483 30.83 5.11 15.55
C ASP A 483 29.75 5.43 16.61
N TRP A 484 30.15 6.18 17.64
CA TRP A 484 29.21 6.67 18.65
C TRP A 484 28.18 7.63 18.06
N GLY A 485 28.60 8.62 17.26
CA GLY A 485 27.69 9.55 16.59
C GLY A 485 26.69 8.85 15.67
N MET A 486 27.14 7.82 14.93
CA MET A 486 26.27 6.98 14.11
C MET A 486 25.24 6.23 14.95
N LEU A 487 25.66 5.57 16.04
CA LEU A 487 24.75 4.86 16.95
C LEU A 487 23.74 5.83 17.57
N LEU A 488 24.22 6.96 18.08
CA LEU A 488 23.40 7.99 18.73
C LEU A 488 22.33 8.53 17.77
N SER A 489 22.68 8.77 16.51
CA SER A 489 21.73 9.23 15.49
C SER A 489 20.53 8.28 15.33
N LEU A 490 20.81 6.97 15.29
CA LEU A 490 19.79 5.93 15.12
C LEU A 490 18.96 5.77 16.40
N VAL A 491 19.58 5.81 17.58
CA VAL A 491 18.91 5.73 18.88
C VAL A 491 17.94 6.90 19.05
N VAL A 492 18.36 8.12 18.73
CA VAL A 492 17.50 9.31 18.81
C VAL A 492 16.35 9.22 17.81
N ASN A 493 16.60 8.76 16.59
CA ASN A 493 15.55 8.53 15.60
C ASN A 493 14.48 7.55 16.11
N ILE A 494 14.90 6.37 16.58
CA ILE A 494 13.99 5.35 17.12
C ILE A 494 13.20 5.90 18.32
N SER A 495 13.89 6.57 19.24
CA SER A 495 13.29 7.10 20.47
C SER A 495 12.25 8.18 20.18
N LEU A 496 12.55 9.12 19.28
CA LEU A 496 11.62 10.17 18.87
C LEU A 496 10.47 9.60 18.04
N TYR A 497 10.75 8.67 17.12
CA TYR A 497 9.73 7.97 16.35
C TYR A 497 8.72 7.28 17.25
N PHE A 498 9.20 6.52 18.24
CA PHE A 498 8.34 5.81 19.17
C PHE A 498 7.57 6.77 20.08
N SER A 499 8.28 7.66 20.78
CA SER A 499 7.69 8.54 21.80
C SER A 499 6.65 9.48 21.19
N VAL A 500 6.96 10.14 20.07
CA VAL A 500 6.03 11.07 19.42
C VAL A 500 4.86 10.31 18.78
N SER A 501 5.07 9.09 18.26
CA SER A 501 3.96 8.29 17.72
C SER A 501 2.95 7.89 18.79
N VAL A 502 3.40 7.55 19.99
CA VAL A 502 2.53 7.20 21.13
C VAL A 502 1.83 8.45 21.70
N LEU A 503 2.54 9.59 21.77
CA LEU A 503 2.02 10.83 22.33
C LEU A 503 1.03 11.57 21.42
N THR A 504 1.08 11.34 20.11
CA THR A 504 0.25 12.06 19.14
C THR A 504 -0.88 11.19 18.56
N ARG A 505 -2.04 11.81 18.28
CA ARG A 505 -3.20 11.08 17.75
C ARG A 505 -3.02 10.71 16.28
N THR A 506 -3.17 9.43 15.96
CA THR A 506 -3.17 8.91 14.58
C THR A 506 -4.43 9.34 13.82
N SER A 507 -4.26 9.89 12.61
CA SER A 507 -5.39 10.26 11.74
C SER A 507 -6.13 9.05 11.19
N LEU A 508 -7.40 9.22 10.76
CA LEU A 508 -8.20 8.13 10.19
C LEU A 508 -7.57 7.56 8.90
N THR A 509 -7.02 8.41 8.04
CA THR A 509 -6.32 8.00 6.82
C THR A 509 -5.08 7.16 7.13
N GLU A 510 -4.32 7.52 8.16
CA GLU A 510 -3.18 6.73 8.65
C GLU A 510 -3.61 5.38 9.22
N ARG A 511 -4.71 5.32 10.00
CA ARG A 511 -5.23 4.05 10.54
C ARG A 511 -5.70 3.10 9.45
N MET A 512 -6.34 3.62 8.40
CA MET A 512 -6.76 2.83 7.25
C MET A 512 -5.56 2.27 6.49
N GLN A 513 -4.53 3.09 6.23
CA GLN A 513 -3.30 2.63 5.58
C GLN A 513 -2.52 1.63 6.43
N ALA A 514 -2.46 1.85 7.75
CA ALA A 514 -1.86 0.90 8.69
C ALA A 514 -2.50 -0.48 8.64
N ALA A 515 -3.82 -0.55 8.49
CA ALA A 515 -4.54 -1.82 8.37
C ALA A 515 -4.15 -2.58 7.09
N THR A 516 -3.92 -1.89 5.96
CA THR A 516 -3.49 -2.51 4.70
C THR A 516 -2.06 -3.05 4.77
N PHE A 517 -1.17 -2.39 5.51
CA PHE A 517 0.25 -2.76 5.64
C PHE A 517 0.52 -3.82 6.72
N VAL A 518 -0.19 -3.76 7.86
CA VAL A 518 0.07 -4.61 9.05
C VAL A 518 -0.96 -5.74 9.19
N GLY A 519 -2.20 -5.57 8.71
CA GLY A 519 -3.33 -6.47 8.95
C GLY A 519 -3.67 -7.41 7.79
N ALA A 520 -4.53 -8.41 8.08
CA ALA A 520 -5.21 -9.20 7.05
C ALA A 520 -6.06 -8.27 6.18
N PRO A 521 -6.15 -8.50 4.86
CA PRO A 521 -6.89 -7.63 3.96
C PRO A 521 -8.32 -7.47 4.47
N LEU A 522 -8.71 -6.22 4.78
CA LEU A 522 -10.11 -5.90 4.96
C LEU A 522 -10.83 -6.29 3.65
N PRO A 523 -11.94 -7.04 3.70
CA PRO A 523 -12.73 -7.34 2.51
C PRO A 523 -13.07 -6.03 1.79
N GLU A 524 -12.93 -6.02 0.47
CA GLU A 524 -12.91 -4.82 -0.39
C GLU A 524 -14.23 -4.03 -0.45
N SER A 525 -15.19 -4.29 0.44
CA SER A 525 -16.59 -3.93 0.26
C SER A 525 -17.05 -2.58 0.81
N ASP A 526 -16.23 -1.74 1.46
CA ASP A 526 -16.82 -0.61 2.21
C ASP A 526 -16.10 0.76 2.22
N ASN A 527 -15.30 1.07 1.19
CA ASN A 527 -14.67 2.39 1.04
C ASN A 527 -15.36 3.27 -0.02
N GLY A 528 -16.70 3.25 -0.04
CA GLY A 528 -17.55 3.98 -1.00
C GLY A 528 -17.71 5.48 -0.72
N SER A 529 -17.37 5.98 0.47
CA SER A 529 -17.68 7.35 0.87
C SER A 529 -16.70 8.43 0.35
N LEU A 530 -15.46 8.06 0.00
CA LEU A 530 -14.42 9.03 -0.42
C LEU A 530 -14.41 9.39 -1.91
N TYR A 531 -15.10 8.62 -2.76
CA TYR A 531 -15.08 8.78 -4.21
C TYR A 531 -16.49 8.95 -4.80
N GLN A 532 -17.35 9.76 -4.17
CA GLN A 532 -18.67 10.15 -4.69
C GLN A 532 -18.61 11.19 -5.84
N ALA A 533 -17.47 11.32 -6.53
CA ALA A 533 -17.38 12.19 -7.69
C ALA A 533 -18.18 11.57 -8.85
N ARG A 534 -19.18 12.29 -9.38
CA ARG A 534 -19.95 11.90 -10.57
C ARG A 534 -19.06 12.00 -11.80
N VAL A 535 -18.19 11.03 -12.01
CA VAL A 535 -17.29 10.98 -13.17
C VAL A 535 -17.59 9.75 -13.99
N THR A 536 -17.67 9.95 -15.30
CA THR A 536 -17.98 8.89 -16.25
C THR A 536 -16.76 8.05 -16.58
N VAL A 537 -16.98 6.83 -17.07
CA VAL A 537 -15.90 5.96 -17.58
C VAL A 537 -15.10 6.68 -18.67
N ALA A 538 -15.77 7.41 -19.58
CA ALA A 538 -15.12 8.17 -20.64
C ALA A 538 -14.22 9.30 -20.10
N GLU A 539 -14.66 10.02 -19.08
CA GLU A 539 -13.86 11.08 -18.46
C GLU A 539 -12.62 10.51 -17.74
N LEU A 540 -12.77 9.38 -17.05
CA LEU A 540 -11.62 8.68 -16.46
C LEU A 540 -10.66 8.13 -17.52
N GLU A 541 -11.19 7.52 -18.57
CA GLU A 541 -10.38 7.00 -19.68
C GLU A 541 -9.65 8.16 -20.37
N MET A 542 -10.31 9.29 -20.61
CA MET A 542 -9.69 10.49 -21.17
C MET A 542 -8.62 11.06 -20.23
N LEU A 543 -8.92 11.18 -18.93
CA LEU A 543 -7.97 11.65 -17.94
C LEU A 543 -6.72 10.76 -17.93
N ALA A 544 -6.89 9.45 -17.78
CA ALA A 544 -5.79 8.51 -17.80
C ALA A 544 -5.04 8.52 -19.14
N ALA A 545 -5.76 8.59 -20.26
CA ALA A 545 -5.17 8.56 -21.61
C ALA A 545 -4.33 9.81 -21.89
N ARG A 546 -4.63 10.95 -21.25
CA ARG A 546 -3.81 12.17 -21.33
C ARG A 546 -2.43 11.99 -20.72
N PHE A 547 -2.27 11.11 -19.74
CA PHE A 547 -1.01 10.91 -19.02
C PHE A 547 -0.28 9.62 -19.43
N VAL A 548 -1.01 8.52 -19.62
CA VAL A 548 -0.46 7.18 -19.87
C VAL A 548 -0.51 6.82 -21.37
N GLY A 549 -1.37 7.49 -22.15
CA GLY A 549 -1.55 7.26 -23.58
C GLY A 549 -2.75 6.36 -23.92
N ARG A 550 -3.46 6.68 -25.02
CA ARG A 550 -4.73 6.04 -25.42
C ARG A 550 -4.68 4.51 -25.52
N LYS A 551 -3.62 3.93 -26.12
CA LYS A 551 -3.51 2.47 -26.32
C LYS A 551 -3.41 1.71 -25.00
N ARG A 552 -2.59 2.19 -24.06
CA ARG A 552 -2.38 1.53 -22.75
C ARG A 552 -3.61 1.61 -21.87
N VAL A 553 -4.24 2.78 -21.82
CA VAL A 553 -5.43 2.97 -20.98
C VAL A 553 -6.58 2.09 -21.47
N ARG A 554 -6.80 2.00 -22.79
CA ARG A 554 -7.77 1.05 -23.36
C ARG A 554 -7.48 -0.39 -22.96
N HIS A 555 -6.21 -0.80 -23.01
CA HIS A 555 -5.83 -2.15 -22.59
C HIS A 555 -6.07 -2.37 -21.09
N ALA A 556 -5.70 -1.42 -20.24
CA ALA A 556 -5.90 -1.51 -18.79
C ALA A 556 -7.40 -1.56 -18.43
N PHE A 557 -8.22 -0.69 -19.03
CA PHE A 557 -9.66 -0.65 -18.82
C PHE A 557 -10.34 -1.92 -19.36
N LYS A 558 -9.90 -2.44 -20.51
CA LYS A 558 -10.37 -3.73 -21.03
C LYS A 558 -10.02 -4.89 -20.08
N GLN A 559 -8.79 -4.92 -19.58
CA GLN A 559 -8.37 -5.94 -18.61
C GLN A 559 -9.18 -5.86 -17.31
N PHE A 560 -9.50 -4.64 -16.85
CA PHE A 560 -10.38 -4.44 -15.71
C PHE A 560 -11.80 -4.96 -16.00
N ALA A 561 -12.35 -4.65 -17.17
CA ALA A 561 -13.66 -5.14 -17.64
C ALA A 561 -13.71 -6.67 -17.67
N ASP A 562 -12.70 -7.31 -18.25
CA ASP A 562 -12.57 -8.77 -18.35
C ASP A 562 -12.48 -9.43 -16.95
N GLN A 563 -11.76 -8.80 -16.01
CA GLN A 563 -11.61 -9.31 -14.64
C GLN A 563 -12.89 -9.20 -13.80
N HIS A 564 -13.68 -8.15 -14.01
CA HIS A 564 -14.91 -7.91 -13.26
C HIS A 564 -16.17 -8.37 -14.01
N GLN A 565 -16.02 -9.00 -15.18
CA GLN A 565 -17.12 -9.41 -16.07
C GLN A 565 -18.15 -8.30 -16.30
N ALA A 566 -17.67 -7.07 -16.49
CA ALA A 566 -18.50 -5.89 -16.60
C ALA A 566 -18.17 -5.13 -17.89
N ASP A 567 -19.18 -4.87 -18.72
CA ASP A 567 -19.03 -4.00 -19.89
C ASP A 567 -18.93 -2.53 -19.43
N LEU A 568 -17.81 -1.90 -19.76
CA LEU A 568 -17.55 -0.49 -19.45
C LEU A 568 -18.18 0.40 -20.53
N LEU A 569 -19.37 0.92 -20.27
CA LEU A 569 -20.01 1.87 -21.18
C LEU A 569 -19.43 3.29 -20.97
N PRO A 570 -19.06 4.04 -22.04
CA PRO A 570 -18.40 5.34 -21.91
C PRO A 570 -19.14 6.36 -21.03
N GLN A 571 -20.49 6.38 -21.09
CA GLN A 571 -21.32 7.31 -20.32
C GLN A 571 -21.73 6.79 -18.94
N GLN A 572 -21.35 5.55 -18.58
CA GLN A 572 -21.63 4.99 -17.26
C GLN A 572 -20.84 5.74 -16.20
N GLN A 573 -21.42 5.89 -15.01
CA GLN A 573 -20.66 6.40 -13.87
C GLN A 573 -19.58 5.40 -13.48
N ALA A 574 -18.36 5.91 -13.32
CA ALA A 574 -17.25 5.10 -12.91
C ALA A 574 -17.45 4.57 -11.50
N THR A 575 -17.39 3.25 -11.36
CA THR A 575 -17.47 2.60 -10.06
C THR A 575 -16.21 2.93 -9.24
N ALA A 576 -16.32 2.94 -7.90
CA ALA A 576 -15.16 3.17 -7.04
C ALA A 576 -13.96 2.22 -7.34
N PRO A 577 -14.17 0.93 -7.68
CA PRO A 577 -13.09 0.06 -8.13
C PRO A 577 -12.40 0.52 -9.42
N LEU A 578 -13.15 1.08 -10.38
CA LEU A 578 -12.60 1.63 -11.62
C LEU A 578 -11.81 2.92 -11.37
N ILE A 579 -12.30 3.81 -10.49
CA ILE A 579 -11.56 5.02 -10.09
C ILE A 579 -10.23 4.64 -9.44
N ARG A 580 -10.20 3.64 -8.55
CA ARG A 580 -8.95 3.12 -7.96
C ARG A 580 -8.07 2.41 -8.99
N HIS A 581 -8.66 1.68 -9.93
CA HIS A 581 -7.89 1.10 -11.03
C HIS A 581 -7.23 2.21 -11.85
N THR A 582 -7.93 3.31 -12.09
CA THR A 582 -7.41 4.49 -12.78
C THR A 582 -6.31 5.17 -11.96
N GLU A 583 -6.48 5.32 -10.64
CA GLU A 583 -5.41 5.79 -9.72
C GLU A 583 -4.16 4.91 -9.83
N ARG A 584 -4.32 3.58 -9.86
CA ARG A 584 -3.21 2.62 -10.02
C ARG A 584 -2.51 2.76 -11.37
N VAL A 585 -3.27 2.93 -12.45
CA VAL A 585 -2.72 3.14 -13.80
C VAL A 585 -1.94 4.45 -13.86
N LEU A 586 -2.42 5.52 -13.21
CA LEU A 586 -1.71 6.80 -13.10
C LEU A 586 -0.48 6.71 -12.18
N ALA A 587 -0.57 5.97 -11.07
CA ALA A 587 0.52 5.75 -10.12
C ALA A 587 1.72 5.08 -10.78
N GLY A 588 1.49 4.27 -11.81
CA GLY A 588 2.56 3.67 -12.61
C GLY A 588 3.56 4.68 -13.18
N VAL A 589 3.06 5.85 -13.58
CA VAL A 589 3.88 6.88 -14.25
C VAL A 589 4.48 7.88 -13.26
N PHE A 590 3.76 8.25 -12.21
CA PHE A 590 4.13 9.38 -11.33
C PHE A 590 4.28 9.03 -9.83
N GLY A 591 4.05 7.78 -9.41
CA GLY A 591 3.98 7.37 -8.00
C GLY A 591 2.59 7.54 -7.39
N ALA A 592 2.30 6.81 -6.30
CA ALA A 592 0.95 6.70 -5.73
C ALA A 592 0.44 8.02 -5.13
N SER A 593 1.31 8.78 -4.46
CA SER A 593 1.00 10.08 -3.85
C SER A 593 0.62 11.14 -4.91
N SER A 594 1.41 11.25 -5.97
CA SER A 594 1.20 12.20 -7.06
C SER A 594 0.00 11.84 -7.96
N ALA A 595 -0.21 10.55 -8.24
CA ALA A 595 -1.38 10.09 -9.01
C ALA A 595 -2.70 10.45 -8.32
N ARG A 596 -2.76 10.31 -6.99
CA ARG A 596 -3.93 10.71 -6.22
C ARG A 596 -4.18 12.21 -6.31
N LEU A 597 -3.13 13.03 -6.21
CA LEU A 597 -3.26 14.49 -6.32
C LEU A 597 -3.79 14.92 -7.68
N VAL A 598 -3.32 14.30 -8.76
CA VAL A 598 -3.84 14.50 -10.13
C VAL A 598 -5.30 14.08 -10.23
N LEU A 599 -5.64 12.90 -9.70
CA LEU A 599 -7.00 12.38 -9.73
C LEU A 599 -7.95 13.26 -8.90
N THR A 600 -7.63 13.60 -7.65
CA THR A 600 -8.48 14.47 -6.82
C THR A 600 -8.64 15.87 -7.41
N SER A 601 -7.58 16.43 -7.99
CA SER A 601 -7.66 17.76 -8.63
C SER A 601 -8.53 17.73 -9.89
N ALA A 602 -8.46 16.65 -10.67
CA ALA A 602 -9.30 16.46 -11.85
C ALA A 602 -10.77 16.19 -11.49
N LEU A 603 -11.02 15.42 -10.42
CA LEU A 603 -12.38 15.09 -9.95
C LEU A 603 -13.06 16.26 -9.21
N GLN A 604 -12.30 17.24 -8.68
CA GLN A 604 -12.81 18.42 -7.97
C GLN A 604 -12.93 19.68 -8.85
N GLY A 605 -12.35 19.70 -10.06
CA GLY A 605 -12.25 20.89 -10.92
C GLY A 605 -13.18 20.89 -12.14
N ARG A 606 -14.11 21.85 -12.16
CA ARG A 606 -14.92 22.42 -13.27
C ARG A 606 -14.71 21.86 -14.69
N ASN A 607 -15.84 21.46 -15.31
CA ASN A 607 -16.12 21.28 -16.74
C ASN A 607 -14.93 21.34 -17.71
N MET A 608 -14.50 20.16 -18.17
CA MET A 608 -13.65 19.98 -19.34
C MET A 608 -14.48 20.25 -20.61
N GLN A 609 -14.36 21.43 -21.21
CA GLN A 609 -14.94 21.73 -22.54
C GLN A 609 -14.07 21.15 -23.66
N LEU A 610 -14.73 20.49 -24.62
CA LEU A 610 -14.14 19.79 -25.77
C LEU A 610 -13.86 20.73 -26.96
N GLU A 611 -12.66 20.57 -27.51
CA GLU A 611 -12.21 20.68 -28.92
C GLU A 611 -12.69 21.82 -29.84
N GLU A 612 -11.74 22.66 -30.27
CA GLU A 612 -11.78 23.36 -31.57
C GLU A 612 -10.45 23.12 -32.32
N VAL A 613 -10.57 22.55 -33.51
CA VAL A 613 -9.58 22.33 -34.57
C VAL A 613 -9.99 23.35 -35.66
N ALA A 614 -9.15 24.19 -36.24
CA ALA A 614 -8.09 23.84 -37.18
C ALA A 614 -7.29 25.10 -37.61
N THR A 615 -6.16 24.82 -38.27
CA THR A 615 -5.51 25.67 -39.30
C THR A 615 -4.88 26.98 -38.85
N ILE A 616 -3.64 26.85 -38.35
CA ILE A 616 -2.53 27.69 -38.77
C ILE A 616 -2.04 27.12 -40.11
N VAL A 617 -1.81 27.97 -41.12
CA VAL A 617 -0.74 27.96 -42.15
C VAL A 617 -1.16 28.97 -43.22
N ASP A 618 -0.18 29.68 -43.80
CA ASP A 618 -0.27 30.85 -44.71
C ASP A 618 -0.29 32.16 -43.88
N GLU A 619 0.62 33.14 -43.95
CA GLU A 619 1.52 33.63 -44.98
C GLU A 619 2.76 34.26 -44.31
N ALA A 620 3.96 33.84 -44.71
CA ALA A 620 5.20 34.51 -44.30
C ALA A 620 5.71 35.52 -45.36
N SER A 621 4.93 35.83 -46.40
CA SER A 621 5.45 36.57 -47.56
C SER A 621 4.71 37.86 -47.95
N GLU A 622 3.63 38.27 -47.28
CA GLU A 622 2.99 39.59 -47.51
C GLU A 622 3.51 40.71 -46.56
N LEU A 623 4.43 40.38 -45.66
CA LEU A 623 4.65 41.11 -44.41
C LEU A 623 5.24 42.53 -44.51
N PHE A 624 5.85 42.94 -45.62
CA PHE A 624 6.52 44.26 -45.66
C PHE A 624 5.68 45.39 -46.26
N ASP A 625 4.87 45.12 -47.29
CA ASP A 625 3.94 46.12 -47.83
C ASP A 625 2.61 46.14 -47.07
N PHE A 626 2.18 44.98 -46.54
CA PHE A 626 1.08 44.92 -45.58
C PHE A 626 1.39 45.74 -44.33
N SER A 627 2.61 45.67 -43.76
CA SER A 627 3.01 46.39 -42.55
C SER A 627 2.73 47.90 -42.57
N ARG A 628 3.01 48.62 -43.67
CA ARG A 628 2.73 50.07 -43.75
C ARG A 628 1.25 50.38 -43.86
N GLY A 629 0.51 49.63 -44.68
CA GLY A 629 -0.95 49.77 -44.81
C GLY A 629 -1.70 49.38 -43.54
N LEU A 630 -1.27 48.30 -42.89
CA LEU A 630 -1.78 47.85 -41.59
C LEU A 630 -1.48 48.84 -40.50
N LEU A 631 -0.27 49.43 -40.42
CA LEU A 631 0.05 50.35 -39.33
C LEU A 631 -0.79 51.63 -39.44
N GLN A 632 -1.00 52.15 -40.65
CA GLN A 632 -1.85 53.32 -40.86
C GLN A 632 -3.34 52.98 -40.65
N GLY A 633 -3.82 51.85 -41.20
CA GLY A 633 -5.19 51.39 -40.99
C GLY A 633 -5.48 50.98 -39.54
N ALA A 634 -4.53 50.38 -38.83
CA ALA A 634 -4.65 50.02 -37.42
C ALA A 634 -4.71 51.26 -36.55
N ILE A 635 -3.88 52.28 -36.80
CA ILE A 635 -3.94 53.54 -36.04
C ILE A 635 -5.29 54.26 -36.27
N GLU A 636 -5.85 54.22 -37.48
CA GLU A 636 -7.17 54.80 -37.76
C GLU A 636 -8.33 54.02 -37.13
N HIS A 637 -8.25 52.70 -37.04
CA HIS A 637 -9.32 51.85 -36.50
C HIS A 637 -9.17 51.45 -35.01
N ILE A 638 -8.10 51.86 -34.34
CA ILE A 638 -7.96 51.70 -32.90
C ILE A 638 -9.05 52.51 -32.18
N SER A 639 -9.72 51.90 -31.20
CA SER A 639 -10.82 52.51 -30.43
C SER A 639 -10.38 53.67 -29.52
N GLN A 640 -9.09 53.95 -29.46
CA GLN A 640 -8.46 55.04 -28.71
C GLN A 640 -8.11 56.21 -29.63
N GLY A 641 -8.27 57.44 -29.15
CA GLY A 641 -7.74 58.61 -29.82
C GLY A 641 -6.22 58.65 -29.69
N ILE A 642 -5.49 58.79 -30.79
CA ILE A 642 -4.02 58.87 -30.79
C ILE A 642 -3.60 60.22 -31.36
N THR A 643 -2.62 60.86 -30.73
CA THR A 643 -1.93 62.04 -31.24
C THR A 643 -0.44 61.91 -31.07
N VAL A 644 0.30 62.49 -32.00
CA VAL A 644 1.76 62.46 -32.02
C VAL A 644 2.27 63.88 -32.18
N VAL A 645 3.24 64.26 -31.36
CA VAL A 645 3.94 65.54 -31.42
C VAL A 645 5.44 65.34 -31.60
N ASP A 646 6.08 66.25 -32.33
CA ASP A 646 7.53 66.22 -32.56
C ASP A 646 8.34 66.75 -31.36
N LYS A 647 9.68 66.77 -31.52
CA LYS A 647 10.64 67.32 -30.55
C LYS A 647 10.38 68.78 -30.18
N GLN A 648 9.74 69.55 -31.06
CA GLN A 648 9.39 70.95 -30.85
C GLN A 648 7.97 71.10 -30.26
N LEU A 649 7.34 70.00 -29.85
CA LEU A 649 5.98 69.92 -29.32
C LEU A 649 4.93 70.46 -30.31
N ARG A 650 5.14 70.20 -31.60
CA ARG A 650 4.17 70.49 -32.66
C ARG A 650 3.49 69.21 -33.11
N LEU A 651 2.20 69.31 -33.41
CA LEU A 651 1.38 68.18 -33.83
C LEU A 651 1.84 67.66 -35.21
N VAL A 652 2.10 66.35 -35.32
CA VAL A 652 2.55 65.71 -36.57
C VAL A 652 1.61 64.63 -37.07
N ALA A 653 0.88 63.95 -36.19
CA ALA A 653 -0.11 62.96 -36.59
C ALA A 653 -1.23 62.85 -35.57
N TRP A 654 -2.41 62.44 -36.02
CA TRP A 654 -3.56 62.08 -35.19
C TRP A 654 -4.42 61.08 -35.95
N ASN A 655 -5.23 60.31 -35.23
CA ASN A 655 -6.23 59.43 -35.84
C ASN A 655 -7.64 60.05 -35.78
N GLN A 656 -8.56 59.47 -36.55
CA GLN A 656 -9.94 59.94 -36.62
C GLN A 656 -10.64 59.89 -35.26
N ARG A 657 -10.37 58.83 -34.47
CA ARG A 657 -10.96 58.64 -33.15
C ARG A 657 -10.64 59.78 -32.19
N TYR A 658 -9.47 60.41 -32.29
CA TYR A 658 -9.12 61.58 -31.50
C TYR A 658 -10.02 62.79 -31.80
N LEU A 659 -10.37 63.01 -33.07
CA LEU A 659 -11.28 64.09 -33.47
C LEU A 659 -12.73 63.83 -33.07
N GLU A 660 -13.14 62.57 -32.98
CA GLU A 660 -14.46 62.19 -32.47
C GLU A 660 -14.56 62.38 -30.95
N MET A 661 -13.48 62.11 -30.21
CA MET A 661 -13.45 62.23 -28.75
C MET A 661 -13.37 63.68 -28.24
N PHE A 662 -12.98 64.63 -29.09
CA PHE A 662 -12.77 66.04 -28.74
C PHE A 662 -13.24 66.98 -29.86
N THR A 663 -14.11 67.92 -29.53
CA THR A 663 -14.64 68.89 -30.51
C THR A 663 -13.68 70.07 -30.68
N PHE A 664 -13.04 70.16 -31.85
CA PHE A 664 -12.13 71.25 -32.21
C PHE A 664 -12.72 72.16 -33.30
N PRO A 665 -12.47 73.48 -33.26
CA PRO A 665 -12.85 74.38 -34.34
C PRO A 665 -12.05 74.09 -35.63
N PRO A 666 -12.62 74.40 -36.82
CA PRO A 666 -11.95 74.14 -38.10
C PRO A 666 -10.58 74.81 -38.17
N GLY A 667 -9.55 74.05 -38.57
CA GLY A 667 -8.17 74.55 -38.71
C GLY A 667 -7.34 74.58 -37.41
N LEU A 668 -7.90 74.20 -36.26
CA LEU A 668 -7.10 74.10 -35.01
C LEU A 668 -6.17 72.87 -35.03
N ILE A 669 -6.67 71.71 -35.50
CA ILE A 669 -5.88 70.49 -35.63
C ILE A 669 -5.28 70.44 -37.04
N GLN A 670 -3.99 70.77 -37.12
CA GLN A 670 -3.23 70.74 -38.37
C GLN A 670 -1.75 70.46 -38.08
N VAL A 671 -1.05 69.89 -39.07
CA VAL A 671 0.37 69.58 -38.96
C VAL A 671 1.17 70.87 -38.67
N GLY A 672 2.07 70.80 -37.68
CA GLY A 672 2.92 71.92 -37.27
C GLY A 672 2.32 72.86 -36.22
N ARG A 673 1.05 72.66 -35.80
CA ARG A 673 0.41 73.44 -34.72
C ARG A 673 1.09 73.14 -33.36
N PRO A 674 1.43 74.14 -32.53
CA PRO A 674 1.90 73.90 -31.17
C PRO A 674 0.85 73.19 -30.31
N ILE A 675 1.22 72.11 -29.63
CA ILE A 675 0.29 71.32 -28.81
C ILE A 675 -0.30 72.12 -27.65
N ALA A 676 0.41 73.15 -27.17
CA ALA A 676 -0.05 74.04 -26.12
C ALA A 676 -1.40 74.71 -26.47
N ASP A 677 -1.63 75.02 -27.75
CA ASP A 677 -2.88 75.64 -28.19
C ASP A 677 -4.06 74.67 -28.13
N VAL A 678 -3.82 73.40 -28.47
CA VAL A 678 -4.82 72.33 -28.42
C VAL A 678 -5.18 72.02 -26.95
N ILE A 679 -4.17 71.97 -26.08
CA ILE A 679 -4.37 71.77 -24.63
C ILE A 679 -5.13 72.95 -24.01
N ARG A 680 -4.84 74.19 -24.45
CA ARG A 680 -5.50 75.40 -23.96
C ARG A 680 -6.99 75.40 -24.28
N HIS A 681 -7.36 75.06 -25.51
CA HIS A 681 -8.76 74.91 -25.91
C HIS A 681 -9.49 73.88 -25.04
N ASN A 682 -8.88 72.71 -24.84
CA ASN A 682 -9.47 71.66 -23.97
C ASN A 682 -9.57 72.09 -22.50
N ALA A 683 -8.62 72.90 -22.01
CA ALA A 683 -8.66 73.42 -20.64
C ALA A 683 -9.75 74.49 -20.45
N GLN A 684 -9.98 75.36 -21.44
CA GLN A 684 -11.06 76.36 -21.42
C GLN A 684 -12.45 75.72 -21.43
N LEU A 685 -12.60 74.56 -22.06
CA LEU A 685 -13.83 73.76 -22.04
C LEU A 685 -14.00 72.92 -20.76
N GLY A 686 -13.10 73.03 -19.79
CA GLY A 686 -13.15 72.27 -18.53
C GLY A 686 -12.80 70.78 -18.65
N LEU A 687 -12.38 70.30 -19.84
CA LEU A 687 -12.06 68.89 -20.10
C LEU A 687 -10.75 68.42 -19.44
N CYS A 688 -10.01 69.35 -18.83
CA CYS A 688 -8.76 69.12 -18.11
C CYS A 688 -8.94 68.99 -16.58
N GLY A 689 -10.18 69.08 -16.08
CA GLY A 689 -10.52 69.11 -14.66
C GLY A 689 -10.64 70.54 -14.10
N PRO A 690 -11.14 70.71 -12.86
CA PRO A 690 -11.31 72.04 -12.25
C PRO A 690 -9.96 72.75 -12.07
N GLY A 691 -9.92 74.07 -12.25
CA GLY A 691 -8.72 74.90 -12.09
C GLY A 691 -8.50 75.91 -13.23
N ASP A 692 -7.46 76.72 -13.11
CA ASP A 692 -7.09 77.74 -14.11
C ASP A 692 -6.59 77.09 -15.43
N PRO A 693 -7.15 77.46 -16.60
CA PRO A 693 -6.74 76.92 -17.90
C PRO A 693 -5.25 77.09 -18.22
N GLU A 694 -4.62 78.23 -17.89
CA GLU A 694 -3.20 78.44 -18.20
C GLU A 694 -2.29 77.60 -17.31
N ALA A 695 -2.66 77.43 -16.03
CA ALA A 695 -1.97 76.48 -15.14
C ALA A 695 -2.04 75.03 -15.67
N HIS A 696 -3.19 74.63 -16.24
CA HIS A 696 -3.38 73.32 -16.86
C HIS A 696 -2.52 73.11 -18.11
N VAL A 697 -2.34 74.16 -18.92
CA VAL A 697 -1.46 74.15 -20.10
C VAL A 697 0.00 74.06 -19.68
N ALA A 698 0.44 74.94 -18.77
CA ALA A 698 1.82 74.99 -18.29
C ALA A 698 2.27 73.65 -17.72
N LYS A 699 1.46 73.06 -16.83
CA LYS A 699 1.73 71.75 -16.22
C LYS A 699 1.94 70.64 -17.26
N ARG A 700 1.07 70.58 -18.27
CA ARG A 700 1.09 69.51 -19.28
C ARG A 700 2.21 69.69 -20.30
N VAL A 701 2.47 70.93 -20.72
CA VAL A 701 3.61 71.23 -21.58
C VAL A 701 4.92 70.94 -20.85
N GLU A 702 5.01 71.22 -19.54
CA GLU A 702 6.17 70.87 -18.75
C GLU A 702 6.37 69.35 -18.65
N HIS A 703 5.31 68.57 -18.44
CA HIS A 703 5.39 67.11 -18.44
C HIS A 703 5.88 66.56 -19.80
N LEU A 704 5.43 67.12 -20.91
CA LEU A 704 5.90 66.76 -22.25
C LEU A 704 7.37 67.17 -22.47
N LYS A 705 7.80 68.33 -21.96
CA LYS A 705 9.22 68.75 -22.04
C LYS A 705 10.15 67.86 -21.20
N ARG A 706 9.67 67.37 -20.05
CA ARG A 706 10.45 66.49 -19.16
C ARG A 706 10.70 65.10 -19.72
N GLY A 707 10.02 64.68 -20.80
CA GLY A 707 10.30 63.38 -21.43
C GLY A 707 9.78 62.17 -20.65
N THR A 708 8.96 62.36 -19.61
CA THR A 708 8.51 61.25 -18.74
C THR A 708 7.18 60.66 -19.19
N ALA A 709 7.08 59.33 -19.17
CA ALA A 709 5.83 58.62 -19.36
C ALA A 709 4.85 58.97 -18.23
N HIS A 710 3.60 59.29 -18.58
CA HIS A 710 2.58 59.64 -17.60
C HIS A 710 1.22 59.04 -18.00
N THR A 711 0.48 58.57 -17.00
CA THR A 711 -0.89 58.10 -17.15
C THR A 711 -1.79 58.85 -16.19
N SER A 712 -2.95 59.29 -16.65
CA SER A 712 -3.95 59.96 -15.81
C SER A 712 -5.34 59.62 -16.31
N SER A 713 -6.26 59.29 -15.41
CA SER A 713 -7.68 59.17 -15.75
C SER A 713 -8.47 60.30 -15.10
N ARG A 714 -9.52 60.76 -15.80
CA ARG A 714 -10.36 61.86 -15.32
C ARG A 714 -11.79 61.69 -15.77
N ILE A 715 -12.70 62.12 -14.91
CA ILE A 715 -14.13 62.19 -15.20
C ILE A 715 -14.38 63.56 -15.84
N ARG A 716 -14.96 63.56 -17.03
CA ARG A 716 -15.38 64.75 -17.75
C ARG A 716 -16.71 65.28 -17.19
N PRO A 717 -17.06 66.55 -17.46
CA PRO A 717 -18.34 67.11 -17.04
C PRO A 717 -19.58 66.37 -17.58
N ASP A 718 -19.43 65.66 -18.70
CA ASP A 718 -20.46 64.82 -19.33
C ASP A 718 -20.59 63.41 -18.69
N GLY A 719 -19.78 63.10 -17.67
CA GLY A 719 -19.79 61.82 -16.97
C GLY A 719 -18.88 60.74 -17.57
N GLN A 720 -18.26 60.99 -18.74
CA GLN A 720 -17.31 60.04 -19.34
C GLN A 720 -15.99 60.01 -18.57
N VAL A 721 -15.38 58.83 -18.46
CA VAL A 721 -14.07 58.66 -17.85
C VAL A 721 -13.02 58.45 -18.93
N ILE A 722 -12.18 59.47 -19.18
CA ILE A 722 -11.10 59.38 -20.17
C ILE A 722 -9.77 59.16 -19.46
N GLU A 723 -9.12 58.05 -19.81
CA GLU A 723 -7.72 57.79 -19.49
C GLU A 723 -6.82 58.37 -20.59
N VAL A 724 -5.76 59.05 -20.17
CA VAL A 724 -4.74 59.64 -21.05
C VAL A 724 -3.39 59.10 -20.67
N GLN A 725 -2.71 58.47 -21.63
CA GLN A 725 -1.37 57.94 -21.47
C GLN A 725 -0.44 58.57 -22.52
N GLY A 726 0.61 59.25 -22.04
CA GLY A 726 1.63 59.88 -22.86
C GLY A 726 2.99 59.19 -22.68
N ASN A 727 3.61 58.76 -23.77
CA ASN A 727 4.93 58.12 -23.78
C ASN A 727 5.89 58.86 -24.73
N PRO A 728 7.17 59.05 -24.36
CA PRO A 728 8.18 59.64 -25.26
C PRO A 728 8.52 58.68 -26.42
N MET A 729 8.78 59.21 -27.60
CA MET A 729 9.15 58.40 -28.78
C MET A 729 10.68 58.30 -28.99
N PRO A 730 11.18 57.15 -29.50
CA PRO A 730 12.57 57.04 -29.96
C PRO A 730 12.82 58.04 -31.10
N GLY A 731 13.82 58.92 -30.94
CA GLY A 731 14.07 60.02 -31.89
C GLY A 731 13.41 61.35 -31.51
N GLY A 732 12.74 61.42 -30.35
CA GLY A 732 12.18 62.61 -29.70
C GLY A 732 10.79 63.01 -30.19
N GLY A 733 10.05 63.71 -29.32
CA GLY A 733 8.60 63.89 -29.45
C GLY A 733 7.81 62.96 -28.52
N PHE A 734 6.48 62.99 -28.61
CA PHE A 734 5.58 62.25 -27.73
C PHE A 734 4.42 61.64 -28.51
N VAL A 735 3.99 60.45 -28.08
CA VAL A 735 2.71 59.86 -28.46
C VAL A 735 1.77 59.92 -27.26
N MET A 736 0.55 60.41 -27.47
CA MET A 736 -0.50 60.45 -26.47
C MET A 736 -1.70 59.64 -26.97
N SER A 737 -2.18 58.75 -26.11
CA SER A 737 -3.39 57.94 -26.32
C SER A 737 -4.49 58.38 -25.35
N PHE A 738 -5.73 58.35 -25.82
CA PHE A 738 -6.94 58.77 -25.11
C PHE A 738 -7.97 57.63 -25.20
N THR A 739 -8.36 57.09 -24.06
CA THR A 739 -9.25 55.91 -23.99
C THR A 739 -10.46 56.23 -23.13
N ASP A 740 -11.66 55.98 -23.64
CA ASP A 740 -12.87 55.99 -22.83
C ASP A 740 -12.96 54.67 -22.04
N ILE A 741 -12.78 54.76 -20.72
CA ILE A 741 -12.83 53.62 -19.79
C ILE A 741 -14.14 53.59 -18.98
N THR A 742 -15.17 54.33 -19.40
CA THR A 742 -16.46 54.42 -18.67
C THR A 742 -17.11 53.05 -18.50
N ALA A 743 -17.26 52.30 -19.59
CA ALA A 743 -17.85 50.96 -19.57
C ALA A 743 -17.02 49.97 -18.74
N PHE A 744 -15.69 50.08 -18.78
CA PHE A 744 -14.78 49.25 -17.98
C PHE A 744 -14.95 49.53 -16.49
N ARG A 745 -15.01 50.81 -16.08
CA ARG A 745 -15.26 51.21 -14.68
C ARG A 745 -16.63 50.77 -14.18
N GLN A 746 -17.66 50.85 -15.02
CA GLN A 746 -19.00 50.37 -14.67
C GLN A 746 -19.04 48.84 -14.52
N ALA A 747 -18.38 48.10 -15.41
CA ALA A 747 -18.27 46.65 -15.32
C ALA A 747 -17.48 46.19 -14.09
N GLU A 748 -16.42 46.93 -13.71
CA GLU A 748 -15.64 46.68 -12.48
C GLU A 748 -16.52 46.78 -11.23
N LEU A 749 -17.36 47.83 -11.15
CA LEU A 749 -18.30 48.02 -10.04
C LEU A 749 -19.39 46.94 -10.02
N ALA A 750 -20.00 46.63 -11.17
CA ALA A 750 -21.02 45.58 -11.28
C ALA A 750 -20.47 44.19 -10.91
N LEU A 751 -19.21 43.90 -11.28
CA LEU A 751 -18.55 42.65 -10.92
C LEU A 751 -18.32 42.54 -9.40
N LYS A 752 -17.97 43.65 -8.75
CA LYS A 752 -17.78 43.70 -7.31
C LYS A 752 -19.10 43.39 -6.57
N GLU A 753 -20.20 44.02 -6.99
CA GLU A 753 -21.54 43.75 -6.43
C GLU A 753 -22.01 42.30 -6.70
N ALA A 754 -21.72 41.75 -7.88
CA ALA A 754 -22.04 40.36 -8.20
C ALA A 754 -21.25 39.38 -7.32
N ASN A 755 -19.98 39.70 -6.99
CA ASN A 755 -19.15 38.87 -6.14
C ASN A 755 -19.65 38.89 -4.67
N GLU A 756 -20.02 40.06 -4.15
CA GLU A 756 -20.61 40.18 -2.80
C GLU A 756 -21.91 39.36 -2.67
N ASN A 757 -22.80 39.44 -3.67
CA ASN A 757 -24.02 38.62 -3.71
C ASN A 757 -23.73 37.10 -3.82
N LEU A 758 -22.68 36.73 -4.55
CA LEU A 758 -22.28 35.33 -4.69
C LEU A 758 -21.72 34.78 -3.38
N GLU A 759 -20.91 35.55 -2.67
CA GLU A 759 -20.37 35.20 -1.35
C GLU A 759 -21.49 34.97 -0.34
N GLU A 760 -22.52 35.82 -0.32
CA GLU A 760 -23.68 35.63 0.54
C GLU A 760 -24.47 34.36 0.20
N ARG A 761 -24.67 34.09 -1.08
CA ARG A 761 -25.34 32.86 -1.55
C ARG A 761 -24.53 31.60 -1.23
N VAL A 762 -23.21 31.64 -1.35
CA VAL A 762 -22.32 30.53 -0.94
C VAL A 762 -22.43 30.29 0.56
N ARG A 763 -22.46 31.35 1.38
CA ARG A 763 -22.62 31.22 2.83
C ARG A 763 -23.96 30.56 3.19
N GLN A 764 -25.06 31.01 2.59
CA GLN A 764 -26.38 30.40 2.78
C GLN A 764 -26.39 28.92 2.38
N ARG A 765 -25.87 28.58 1.20
CA ARG A 765 -25.80 27.19 0.72
C ARG A 765 -24.91 26.31 1.61
N THR A 766 -23.83 26.86 2.14
CA THR A 766 -22.94 26.12 3.04
C THR A 766 -23.66 25.78 4.35
N GLN A 767 -24.43 26.72 4.91
CA GLN A 767 -25.24 26.49 6.11
C GLN A 767 -26.36 25.46 5.85
N GLU A 768 -27.07 25.55 4.72
CA GLU A 768 -28.07 24.55 4.31
C GLU A 768 -27.45 23.15 4.19
N LEU A 769 -26.28 23.05 3.55
CA LEU A 769 -25.56 21.79 3.39
C LEU A 769 -25.10 21.21 4.73
N GLU A 770 -24.58 22.05 5.64
CA GLU A 770 -24.20 21.61 6.99
C GLU A 770 -25.42 21.08 7.76
N GLN A 771 -26.57 21.75 7.65
CA GLN A 771 -27.80 21.32 8.31
C GLN A 771 -28.32 20.00 7.74
N LEU A 772 -28.36 19.87 6.40
CA LEU A 772 -28.73 18.62 5.72
C LEU A 772 -27.77 17.48 6.06
N ASN A 773 -26.47 17.74 6.12
CA ASN A 773 -25.47 16.74 6.46
C ASN A 773 -25.64 16.27 7.92
N ARG A 774 -25.92 17.18 8.86
CA ARG A 774 -26.27 16.81 10.24
C ARG A 774 -27.54 15.95 10.31
N GLN A 775 -28.56 16.29 9.54
CA GLN A 775 -29.79 15.48 9.46
C GLN A 775 -29.51 14.09 8.89
N LEU A 776 -28.69 14.00 7.84
CA LEU A 776 -28.34 12.74 7.19
C LEU A 776 -27.51 11.85 8.12
N VAL A 777 -26.50 12.40 8.80
CA VAL A 777 -25.72 11.68 9.82
C VAL A 777 -26.63 11.16 10.94
N SER A 778 -27.56 12.00 11.42
CA SER A 778 -28.50 11.58 12.46
C SER A 778 -29.45 10.48 11.99
N ALA A 779 -30.01 10.57 10.78
CA ALA A 779 -30.88 9.55 10.20
C ALA A 779 -30.14 8.22 9.98
N THR A 780 -28.88 8.28 9.54
CA THR A 780 -28.04 7.09 9.33
C THR A 780 -27.73 6.41 10.66
N GLN A 781 -27.36 7.18 11.69
CA GLN A 781 -27.15 6.65 13.04
C GLN A 781 -28.42 6.01 13.62
N GLN A 782 -29.58 6.61 13.38
CA GLN A 782 -30.87 6.03 13.81
C GLN A 782 -31.17 4.71 13.09
N ALA A 783 -30.94 4.63 11.78
CA ALA A 783 -31.14 3.41 10.99
C ALA A 783 -30.19 2.28 11.44
N GLU A 784 -28.91 2.59 11.67
CA GLU A 784 -27.93 1.62 12.18
C GLU A 784 -28.27 1.13 13.59
N GLN A 785 -28.69 2.04 14.48
CA GLN A 785 -29.15 1.68 15.82
C GLN A 785 -30.40 0.79 15.77
N GLN A 786 -31.35 1.06 14.87
CA GLN A 786 -32.53 0.22 14.69
C GLN A 786 -32.16 -1.17 14.16
N ALA A 787 -31.26 -1.26 13.17
CA ALA A 787 -30.81 -2.54 12.62
C ALA A 787 -30.07 -3.39 13.67
N HIS A 788 -29.17 -2.76 14.43
CA HIS A 788 -28.43 -3.43 15.50
C HIS A 788 -29.34 -3.85 16.66
N SER A 789 -30.32 -3.02 17.01
CA SER A 789 -31.32 -3.33 18.05
C SER A 789 -32.24 -4.47 17.63
N LYS A 790 -32.66 -4.53 16.36
CA LYS A 790 -33.47 -5.64 15.82
C LYS A 790 -32.71 -6.97 15.87
N GLY A 791 -31.41 -6.97 15.52
CA GLY A 791 -30.57 -8.17 15.61
C GLY A 791 -30.34 -8.66 17.05
N ARG A 792 -30.09 -7.75 17.99
CA ARG A 792 -30.01 -8.08 19.43
C ARG A 792 -31.35 -8.56 19.99
N PHE A 793 -32.44 -7.93 19.60
CA PHE A 793 -33.80 -8.28 20.02
C PHE A 793 -34.16 -9.70 19.57
N LEU A 794 -33.92 -10.07 18.31
CA LEU A 794 -34.20 -11.43 17.82
C LEU A 794 -33.35 -12.49 18.52
N ALA A 795 -32.08 -12.18 18.83
CA ALA A 795 -31.22 -13.09 19.58
C ALA A 795 -31.69 -13.28 21.04
N ALA A 796 -32.12 -12.20 21.70
CA ALA A 796 -32.66 -12.25 23.06
C ALA A 796 -34.02 -12.97 23.12
N VAL A 797 -34.95 -12.63 22.23
CA VAL A 797 -36.26 -13.31 22.14
C VAL A 797 -36.10 -14.80 21.86
N SER A 798 -35.14 -15.19 21.02
CA SER A 798 -34.90 -16.61 20.79
C SER A 798 -34.31 -17.32 22.01
N HIS A 799 -33.52 -16.64 22.84
CA HIS A 799 -33.01 -17.19 24.08
C HIS A 799 -34.16 -17.43 25.07
N ASP A 800 -34.98 -16.41 25.27
CA ASP A 800 -36.11 -16.42 26.22
C ASP A 800 -37.22 -17.40 25.80
N LEU A 801 -37.37 -17.68 24.49
CA LEU A 801 -38.30 -18.70 23.99
C LEU A 801 -37.75 -20.13 24.11
N MET A 802 -36.43 -20.32 24.06
CA MET A 802 -35.81 -21.65 24.14
C MET A 802 -35.77 -22.20 25.58
N GLN A 803 -35.74 -21.33 26.58
CA GLN A 803 -35.74 -21.68 28.01
C GLN A 803 -36.98 -22.45 28.49
N PRO A 804 -38.22 -21.92 28.33
CA PRO A 804 -39.43 -22.63 28.75
C PRO A 804 -39.62 -23.92 27.94
N LEU A 805 -39.16 -23.94 26.69
CA LEU A 805 -39.24 -25.10 25.82
C LEU A 805 -38.31 -26.24 26.29
N ASN A 806 -37.11 -25.89 26.77
CA ASN A 806 -36.17 -26.83 27.35
C ASN A 806 -36.71 -27.44 28.65
N ALA A 807 -37.33 -26.65 29.52
CA ALA A 807 -37.98 -27.15 30.74
C ALA A 807 -39.13 -28.11 30.41
N ALA A 808 -40.03 -27.71 29.50
CA ALA A 808 -41.13 -28.55 29.03
C ALA A 808 -40.64 -29.90 28.45
N ARG A 809 -39.50 -29.90 27.76
CA ARG A 809 -38.89 -31.12 27.21
C ARG A 809 -38.31 -32.03 28.28
N LEU A 810 -37.67 -31.48 29.32
CA LEU A 810 -37.18 -32.25 30.46
C LEU A 810 -38.35 -32.91 31.21
N PHE A 811 -39.46 -32.19 31.41
CA PHE A 811 -40.67 -32.75 32.01
C PHE A 811 -41.34 -33.81 31.12
N SER A 812 -41.46 -33.58 29.81
CA SER A 812 -42.02 -34.55 28.87
C SER A 812 -41.20 -35.84 28.82
N SER A 813 -39.86 -35.72 28.78
CA SER A 813 -38.95 -36.88 28.81
C SER A 813 -39.09 -37.65 30.13
N SER A 814 -39.21 -36.93 31.25
CA SER A 814 -39.46 -37.53 32.55
C SER A 814 -40.81 -38.25 32.60
N LEU A 815 -41.85 -37.69 31.97
CA LEU A 815 -43.19 -38.27 31.87
C LEU A 815 -43.18 -39.58 31.07
N THR A 816 -42.46 -39.62 29.93
CA THR A 816 -42.28 -40.82 29.12
C THR A 816 -41.65 -41.96 29.92
N GLU A 817 -40.68 -41.65 30.79
CA GLU A 817 -40.05 -42.66 31.66
C GLU A 817 -40.93 -43.10 32.85
N VAL A 818 -41.94 -42.32 33.27
CA VAL A 818 -42.92 -42.72 34.32
C VAL A 818 -44.05 -43.58 33.79
N ALA A 819 -44.48 -43.28 32.56
CA ALA A 819 -45.75 -43.75 32.04
C ALA A 819 -45.82 -45.28 32.08
N LYS A 820 -46.73 -45.80 32.91
CA LYS A 820 -47.02 -47.25 33.02
C LYS A 820 -48.11 -47.70 32.06
N GLU A 821 -48.94 -46.75 31.60
CA GLU A 821 -50.06 -46.97 30.69
C GLU A 821 -49.68 -46.51 29.27
N GLU A 822 -50.07 -47.28 28.26
CA GLU A 822 -49.70 -47.05 26.86
C GLU A 822 -50.22 -45.69 26.33
N GLU A 823 -51.34 -45.18 26.87
CA GLU A 823 -51.89 -43.88 26.49
C GLU A 823 -51.08 -42.69 27.02
N THR A 824 -50.55 -42.77 28.26
CA THR A 824 -49.73 -41.70 28.81
C THR A 824 -48.37 -41.63 28.11
N THR A 825 -47.80 -42.76 27.70
CA THR A 825 -46.58 -42.79 26.87
C THR A 825 -46.83 -42.17 25.50
N LYS A 826 -47.98 -42.46 24.87
CA LYS A 826 -48.38 -41.82 23.60
C LYS A 826 -48.54 -40.31 23.75
N LEU A 827 -49.20 -39.84 24.81
CA LEU A 827 -49.38 -38.41 25.08
C LEU A 827 -48.04 -37.70 25.33
N ALA A 828 -47.14 -38.32 26.09
CA ALA A 828 -45.79 -37.82 26.33
C ALA A 828 -44.99 -37.67 25.02
N HIS A 829 -45.06 -38.66 24.14
CA HIS A 829 -44.44 -38.58 22.81
C HIS A 829 -45.07 -37.51 21.91
N HIS A 830 -46.38 -37.28 22.01
CA HIS A 830 -47.03 -36.17 21.29
C HIS A 830 -46.56 -34.80 21.79
N ILE A 831 -46.41 -34.62 23.11
CA ILE A 831 -45.86 -33.39 23.69
C ILE A 831 -44.40 -33.21 23.26
N GLU A 832 -43.59 -34.26 23.30
CA GLU A 832 -42.18 -34.22 22.86
C GLU A 832 -42.07 -33.86 21.37
N SER A 833 -42.96 -34.40 20.53
CA SER A 833 -43.02 -34.09 19.10
C SER A 833 -43.44 -32.64 18.84
N ALA A 834 -44.43 -32.12 19.58
CA ALA A 834 -44.88 -30.73 19.46
C ALA A 834 -43.81 -29.74 19.91
N LEU A 835 -43.08 -30.05 21.00
CA LEU A 835 -41.94 -29.27 21.46
C LEU A 835 -40.80 -29.31 20.43
N GLY A 836 -40.50 -30.48 19.87
CA GLY A 836 -39.52 -30.62 18.79
C GLY A 836 -39.86 -29.76 17.56
N ALA A 837 -41.13 -29.74 17.14
CA ALA A 837 -41.57 -28.89 16.04
C ALA A 837 -41.40 -27.39 16.35
N ALA A 838 -41.65 -26.95 17.59
CA ALA A 838 -41.40 -25.58 18.01
C ALA A 838 -39.90 -25.22 18.05
N GLU A 839 -39.02 -26.16 18.45
CA GLU A 839 -37.56 -25.98 18.36
C GLU A 839 -37.11 -25.72 16.92
N ASP A 840 -37.60 -26.52 15.98
CA ASP A 840 -37.22 -26.42 14.57
C ASP A 840 -37.66 -25.07 13.97
N LEU A 841 -38.85 -24.58 14.33
CA LEU A 841 -39.35 -23.28 13.86
C LEU A 841 -38.50 -22.11 14.40
N ILE A 842 -38.13 -22.14 15.68
CA ILE A 842 -37.25 -21.12 16.29
C ILE A 842 -35.86 -21.20 15.66
N GLY A 843 -35.34 -22.41 15.44
CA GLY A 843 -34.08 -22.65 14.74
C GLY A 843 -34.07 -22.06 13.34
N ASP A 844 -35.09 -22.33 12.54
CA ASP A 844 -35.22 -21.81 11.17
C ASP A 844 -35.30 -20.27 11.13
N LEU A 845 -36.01 -19.65 12.07
CA LEU A 845 -36.08 -18.19 12.18
C LEU A 845 -34.71 -17.57 12.54
N LEU A 846 -33.97 -18.21 13.45
CA LEU A 846 -32.60 -17.80 13.78
C LEU A 846 -31.65 -17.93 12.60
N ASP A 847 -31.78 -18.99 11.80
CA ASP A 847 -30.90 -19.22 10.67
C ASP A 847 -31.13 -18.22 9.53
N VAL A 848 -32.39 -17.81 9.28
CA VAL A 848 -32.69 -16.69 8.37
C VAL A 848 -32.01 -15.40 8.85
N SER A 849 -32.14 -15.07 10.13
CA SER A 849 -31.50 -13.86 10.70
C SER A 849 -29.96 -13.91 10.60
N ARG A 850 -29.35 -15.09 10.80
CA ARG A 850 -27.88 -15.27 10.66
C ARG A 850 -27.41 -15.20 9.20
N LEU A 851 -28.22 -15.69 8.27
CA LEU A 851 -27.98 -15.61 6.82
C LEU A 851 -28.04 -14.15 6.34
N GLU A 852 -29.05 -13.37 6.75
CA GLU A 852 -29.16 -11.93 6.43
C GLU A 852 -28.00 -11.12 7.00
N ALA A 853 -27.56 -11.43 8.22
CA ALA A 853 -26.45 -10.76 8.87
C ALA A 853 -25.07 -11.15 8.34
N GLY A 854 -24.97 -12.14 7.43
CA GLY A 854 -23.70 -12.64 6.89
C GLY A 854 -22.79 -13.34 7.91
N LYS A 855 -23.35 -13.81 9.04
CA LYS A 855 -22.58 -14.34 10.19
C LYS A 855 -22.45 -15.88 10.20
N LEU A 856 -22.90 -16.58 9.16
CA LEU A 856 -22.86 -18.04 9.10
C LEU A 856 -21.41 -18.53 8.83
N GLN A 857 -20.83 -19.28 9.78
CA GLN A 857 -19.51 -19.88 9.59
C GLN A 857 -19.59 -21.10 8.66
N VAL A 858 -18.75 -21.12 7.62
CA VAL A 858 -18.74 -22.18 6.60
C VAL A 858 -17.45 -22.99 6.71
N ASN A 859 -17.56 -24.32 6.82
CA ASN A 859 -16.40 -25.22 6.88
C ASN A 859 -16.31 -26.10 5.63
N VAL A 860 -15.80 -25.51 4.54
CA VAL A 860 -15.68 -26.16 3.22
C VAL A 860 -14.49 -27.12 3.20
N HIS A 861 -14.74 -28.40 2.90
CA HIS A 861 -13.71 -29.44 2.73
C HIS A 861 -14.15 -30.51 1.71
N SER A 862 -13.21 -31.35 1.28
CA SER A 862 -13.47 -32.48 0.37
C SER A 862 -14.04 -33.68 1.14
N PHE A 863 -15.20 -34.18 0.74
CA PHE A 863 -15.80 -35.41 1.28
C PHE A 863 -16.61 -36.15 0.17
N PRO A 864 -16.82 -37.47 0.28
CA PRO A 864 -17.65 -38.20 -0.66
C PRO A 864 -19.14 -37.87 -0.43
N VAL A 865 -19.88 -37.57 -1.50
CA VAL A 865 -21.31 -37.18 -1.40
C VAL A 865 -22.19 -38.28 -0.77
N SER A 866 -21.74 -39.53 -0.81
CA SER A 866 -22.34 -40.68 -0.11
C SER A 866 -22.54 -40.45 1.39
N ASP A 867 -21.69 -39.67 2.06
CA ASP A 867 -21.79 -39.42 3.50
C ASP A 867 -23.05 -38.61 3.84
N VAL A 868 -23.43 -37.69 2.94
CA VAL A 868 -24.67 -36.90 3.08
C VAL A 868 -25.88 -37.72 2.63
N PHE A 869 -25.76 -38.46 1.52
CA PHE A 869 -26.87 -39.27 0.97
C PHE A 869 -27.28 -40.41 1.90
N SER A 870 -26.32 -41.13 2.49
CA SER A 870 -26.60 -42.23 3.42
C SER A 870 -27.38 -41.75 4.65
N THR A 871 -27.02 -40.59 5.18
CA THR A 871 -27.71 -39.99 6.33
C THR A 871 -29.14 -39.58 5.97
N LEU A 872 -29.35 -38.90 4.82
CA LEU A 872 -30.69 -38.51 4.36
C LEU A 872 -31.53 -39.74 3.96
N SER A 873 -30.90 -40.78 3.42
CA SER A 873 -31.55 -42.06 3.07
C SER A 873 -32.14 -42.74 4.31
N ALA A 874 -31.36 -42.82 5.39
CA ALA A 874 -31.83 -43.39 6.65
C ALA A 874 -32.98 -42.57 7.26
N GLU A 875 -32.83 -41.23 7.29
CA GLU A 875 -33.82 -40.31 7.87
C GLU A 875 -35.15 -40.33 7.12
N PHE A 876 -35.12 -40.14 5.80
CA PHE A 876 -36.35 -40.08 4.98
C PHE A 876 -36.86 -41.45 4.56
N GLY A 877 -36.05 -42.51 4.65
CA GLY A 877 -36.49 -43.88 4.40
C GLY A 877 -37.52 -44.37 5.41
N ALA A 878 -37.33 -44.05 6.69
CA ALA A 878 -38.31 -44.33 7.75
C ALA A 878 -39.62 -43.55 7.52
N LEU A 879 -39.50 -42.25 7.19
CA LEU A 879 -40.64 -41.38 6.89
C LEU A 879 -41.42 -41.84 5.65
N ALA A 880 -40.70 -42.32 4.62
CA ALA A 880 -41.27 -42.83 3.38
C ALA A 880 -42.16 -44.06 3.62
N GLN A 881 -41.73 -44.98 4.47
CA GLN A 881 -42.53 -46.15 4.86
C GLN A 881 -43.79 -45.75 5.61
N GLN A 882 -43.71 -44.75 6.49
CA GLN A 882 -44.85 -44.26 7.26
C GLN A 882 -45.88 -43.52 6.39
N GLN A 883 -45.43 -42.76 5.38
CA GLN A 883 -46.29 -41.92 4.52
C GLN A 883 -46.64 -42.56 3.17
N GLY A 884 -46.25 -43.82 2.93
CA GLY A 884 -46.54 -44.53 1.69
C GLY A 884 -45.80 -43.99 0.45
N ILE A 885 -44.70 -43.24 0.63
CA ILE A 885 -43.95 -42.61 -0.46
C ILE A 885 -42.87 -43.56 -0.97
N ARG A 886 -42.74 -43.71 -2.29
CA ARG A 886 -41.63 -44.45 -2.90
C ARG A 886 -40.39 -43.57 -2.98
N PHE A 887 -39.51 -43.65 -1.98
CA PHE A 887 -38.25 -42.91 -1.93
C PHE A 887 -37.08 -43.74 -2.46
N GLU A 888 -36.39 -43.23 -3.49
CA GLU A 888 -35.21 -43.89 -4.09
C GLU A 888 -33.99 -42.95 -4.02
N VAL A 889 -32.87 -43.45 -3.47
CA VAL A 889 -31.60 -42.70 -3.42
C VAL A 889 -30.60 -43.33 -4.39
N VAL A 890 -30.19 -42.56 -5.40
CA VAL A 890 -29.16 -42.95 -6.37
C VAL A 890 -27.80 -42.58 -5.79
N ASN A 891 -27.15 -43.55 -5.14
CA ASN A 891 -25.85 -43.36 -4.49
C ASN A 891 -24.75 -42.96 -5.49
N SER A 892 -23.85 -42.09 -5.02
CA SER A 892 -22.66 -41.65 -5.76
C SER A 892 -21.49 -41.52 -4.79
N ASN A 893 -20.33 -42.07 -5.16
CA ASN A 893 -19.09 -41.93 -4.39
C ASN A 893 -18.22 -40.77 -4.91
N ALA A 894 -18.81 -39.84 -5.65
CA ALA A 894 -18.09 -38.67 -6.14
C ALA A 894 -17.68 -37.78 -4.96
N VAL A 895 -16.41 -37.39 -4.93
CA VAL A 895 -15.87 -36.45 -3.94
C VAL A 895 -16.24 -35.03 -4.37
N ILE A 896 -16.79 -34.27 -3.43
CA ILE A 896 -17.23 -32.89 -3.62
C ILE A 896 -16.57 -31.97 -2.60
N ILE A 897 -16.44 -30.68 -2.96
CA ILE A 897 -15.91 -29.62 -2.10
C ILE A 897 -17.10 -28.82 -1.57
N SER A 898 -17.45 -28.99 -0.30
CA SER A 898 -18.56 -28.27 0.34
C SER A 898 -18.47 -28.34 1.88
N ASP A 899 -19.46 -27.79 2.58
CA ASP A 899 -19.71 -28.07 3.99
C ASP A 899 -20.80 -29.16 4.08
N PRO A 900 -20.50 -30.36 4.61
CA PRO A 900 -21.45 -31.48 4.64
C PRO A 900 -22.69 -31.19 5.48
N LYS A 901 -22.59 -30.35 6.53
CA LYS A 901 -23.73 -30.02 7.39
C LYS A 901 -24.68 -29.05 6.71
N LEU A 902 -24.15 -27.99 6.11
CA LEU A 902 -24.96 -27.01 5.39
C LEU A 902 -25.56 -27.61 4.12
N LEU A 903 -24.78 -28.43 3.39
CA LEU A 903 -25.29 -29.14 2.21
C LEU A 903 -26.40 -30.12 2.58
N ARG A 904 -26.22 -30.93 3.64
CA ARG A 904 -27.28 -31.81 4.16
C ARG A 904 -28.55 -31.02 4.46
N ARG A 905 -28.43 -29.87 5.12
CA ARG A 905 -29.57 -29.03 5.51
C ARG A 905 -30.31 -28.45 4.30
N ALA A 906 -29.59 -27.97 3.28
CA ALA A 906 -30.22 -27.51 2.04
C ALA A 906 -31.01 -28.64 1.35
N LEU A 907 -30.43 -29.84 1.27
CA LEU A 907 -31.09 -31.02 0.68
C LEU A 907 -32.27 -31.52 1.53
N GLN A 908 -32.15 -31.45 2.86
CA GLN A 908 -33.24 -31.76 3.79
C GLN A 908 -34.43 -30.84 3.54
N ASN A 909 -34.22 -29.54 3.35
CA ASN A 909 -35.30 -28.59 3.02
C ASN A 909 -35.98 -28.90 1.68
N PHE A 910 -35.25 -29.40 0.67
CA PHE A 910 -35.86 -29.87 -0.57
C PHE A 910 -36.66 -31.17 -0.37
N LEU A 911 -36.11 -32.13 0.38
CA LEU A 911 -36.77 -33.41 0.66
C LEU A 911 -38.03 -33.26 1.50
N THR A 912 -37.99 -32.42 2.55
CA THR A 912 -39.17 -32.14 3.38
C THR A 912 -40.30 -31.54 2.54
N ASN A 913 -39.99 -30.66 1.58
CA ASN A 913 -40.99 -30.14 0.65
C ASN A 913 -41.50 -31.23 -0.32
N ALA A 914 -40.59 -32.02 -0.88
CA ALA A 914 -40.95 -33.12 -1.79
C ALA A 914 -41.89 -34.13 -1.12
N PHE A 915 -41.65 -34.49 0.14
CA PHE A 915 -42.49 -35.42 0.89
C PHE A 915 -43.83 -34.80 1.28
N ARG A 916 -43.83 -33.54 1.74
CA ARG A 916 -45.05 -32.83 2.16
C ARG A 916 -46.05 -32.67 1.03
N TYR A 917 -45.61 -32.27 -0.16
CA TYR A 917 -46.49 -31.97 -1.28
C TYR A 917 -46.75 -33.17 -2.21
N ASN A 918 -46.27 -34.36 -1.86
CA ASN A 918 -46.40 -35.57 -2.67
C ASN A 918 -46.74 -36.83 -1.85
N PRO A 919 -47.82 -36.82 -1.05
CA PRO A 919 -48.24 -38.00 -0.30
C PRO A 919 -48.55 -39.17 -1.25
N ASN A 920 -48.12 -40.39 -0.89
CA ASN A 920 -48.21 -41.60 -1.74
C ASN A 920 -47.49 -41.51 -3.11
N GLY A 921 -46.64 -40.51 -3.31
CA GLY A 921 -45.92 -40.29 -4.56
C GLY A 921 -44.56 -40.99 -4.63
N LYS A 922 -43.73 -40.53 -5.58
CA LYS A 922 -42.34 -40.94 -5.78
C LYS A 922 -41.40 -39.75 -5.59
N VAL A 923 -40.36 -39.94 -4.79
CA VAL A 923 -39.28 -38.95 -4.58
C VAL A 923 -37.94 -39.62 -4.88
N VAL A 924 -37.07 -38.94 -5.64
CA VAL A 924 -35.73 -39.44 -5.99
C VAL A 924 -34.67 -38.43 -5.60
N LEU A 925 -33.69 -38.86 -4.80
CA LEU A 925 -32.47 -38.09 -4.52
C LEU A 925 -31.31 -38.69 -5.31
N GLY A 926 -30.59 -37.88 -6.08
CA GLY A 926 -29.45 -38.38 -6.86
C GLY A 926 -28.45 -37.29 -7.23
N ALA A 927 -27.35 -37.70 -7.85
CA ALA A 927 -26.34 -36.79 -8.35
C ALA A 927 -26.00 -37.10 -9.81
N ARG A 928 -25.95 -36.06 -10.65
CA ARG A 928 -25.60 -36.13 -12.07
C ARG A 928 -24.24 -35.49 -12.31
N ARG A 929 -23.38 -36.16 -13.08
CA ARG A 929 -22.08 -35.61 -13.47
C ARG A 929 -22.25 -34.68 -14.67
N LYS A 930 -21.73 -33.46 -14.56
CA LYS A 930 -21.62 -32.46 -15.64
C LYS A 930 -20.14 -32.11 -15.77
N GLN A 931 -19.67 -31.66 -16.94
CA GLN A 931 -18.23 -31.44 -17.18
C GLN A 931 -17.58 -30.59 -16.06
N GLY A 932 -16.76 -31.21 -15.20
CA GLY A 932 -16.09 -30.56 -14.06
C GLY A 932 -16.91 -30.38 -12.77
N GLN A 933 -18.21 -30.66 -12.76
CA GLN A 933 -19.11 -30.41 -11.62
C GLN A 933 -20.05 -31.60 -11.35
N LEU A 934 -20.67 -31.61 -10.16
CA LEU A 934 -21.67 -32.59 -9.76
C LEU A 934 -22.96 -31.86 -9.40
N THR A 935 -24.04 -32.11 -10.12
CA THR A 935 -25.36 -31.55 -9.84
C THR A 935 -26.14 -32.52 -8.97
N ILE A 936 -26.44 -32.13 -7.73
CA ILE A 936 -27.28 -32.93 -6.81
C ILE A 936 -28.73 -32.51 -7.03
N GLU A 937 -29.62 -33.45 -7.33
CA GLU A 937 -31.03 -33.18 -7.66
C GLU A 937 -31.97 -33.96 -6.73
N VAL A 938 -33.05 -33.31 -6.31
CA VAL A 938 -34.22 -33.91 -5.65
C VAL A 938 -35.41 -33.79 -6.58
N TRP A 939 -35.96 -34.92 -6.99
CA TRP A 939 -37.10 -35.04 -7.90
C TRP A 939 -38.33 -35.50 -7.14
N ASP A 940 -39.47 -34.86 -7.38
CA ASP A 940 -40.79 -35.31 -6.97
C ASP A 940 -41.76 -35.33 -8.15
N ASN A 941 -42.74 -36.24 -8.13
CA ASN A 941 -43.85 -36.26 -9.07
C ASN A 941 -45.12 -35.60 -8.49
N GLY A 942 -44.95 -34.60 -7.63
CA GLY A 942 -46.05 -33.87 -7.01
C GLY A 942 -46.78 -32.93 -7.98
N PRO A 943 -47.60 -31.99 -7.45
CA PRO A 943 -48.48 -31.15 -8.27
C PRO A 943 -47.76 -30.11 -9.14
N GLY A 944 -46.44 -29.97 -9.04
CA GLY A 944 -45.67 -28.93 -9.73
C GLY A 944 -45.99 -27.51 -9.27
N ILE A 945 -45.16 -26.56 -9.71
CA ILE A 945 -45.19 -25.15 -9.33
C ILE A 945 -45.50 -24.32 -10.59
N PRO A 946 -46.58 -23.52 -10.61
CA PRO A 946 -46.91 -22.62 -11.72
C PRO A 946 -45.77 -21.63 -12.01
N GLN A 947 -45.50 -21.37 -13.29
CA GLN A 947 -44.37 -20.54 -13.73
C GLN A 947 -44.32 -19.16 -13.07
N GLU A 948 -45.48 -18.53 -12.90
CA GLU A 948 -45.62 -17.21 -12.23
C GLU A 948 -45.17 -17.21 -10.77
N LYS A 949 -45.28 -18.36 -10.09
CA LYS A 949 -44.91 -18.50 -8.67
C LYS A 949 -43.45 -18.93 -8.48
N GLN A 950 -42.80 -19.50 -9.50
CA GLN A 950 -41.46 -20.08 -9.40
C GLN A 950 -40.37 -19.09 -8.94
N ALA A 951 -40.49 -17.80 -9.28
CA ALA A 951 -39.55 -16.78 -8.84
C ALA A 951 -39.69 -16.44 -7.34
N HIS A 952 -40.91 -16.49 -6.82
CA HIS A 952 -41.25 -16.05 -5.47
C HIS A 952 -41.26 -17.17 -4.43
N ILE A 953 -41.25 -18.45 -4.83
CA ILE A 953 -41.23 -19.58 -3.87
C ILE A 953 -39.98 -19.63 -2.98
N PHE A 954 -38.94 -18.87 -3.29
CA PHE A 954 -37.74 -18.74 -2.45
C PHE A 954 -37.76 -17.49 -1.55
N ASP A 955 -38.81 -16.68 -1.61
CA ASP A 955 -38.98 -15.52 -0.75
C ASP A 955 -39.58 -15.95 0.60
N GLU A 956 -39.22 -15.23 1.66
CA GLU A 956 -39.62 -15.58 3.03
C GLU A 956 -41.13 -15.52 3.21
N PHE A 957 -41.66 -16.44 4.04
CA PHE A 957 -43.08 -16.55 4.36
C PHE A 957 -44.02 -16.78 3.15
N THR A 958 -43.46 -17.04 1.96
CA THR A 958 -44.25 -17.25 0.75
C THR A 958 -44.82 -18.66 0.72
N ARG A 959 -46.15 -18.77 0.65
CA ARG A 959 -46.87 -20.05 0.55
C ARG A 959 -47.78 -20.05 -0.68
N ILE A 960 -47.98 -21.24 -1.24
CA ILE A 960 -48.99 -21.45 -2.29
C ILE A 960 -50.26 -21.93 -1.57
N GLU A 961 -51.26 -21.04 -1.43
CA GLU A 961 -52.54 -21.40 -0.83
C GLU A 961 -53.21 -22.56 -1.58
N ARG A 962 -53.38 -23.69 -0.89
CA ARG A 962 -54.31 -24.76 -1.25
C ARG A 962 -54.97 -25.28 0.03
N SER A 963 -56.27 -25.51 -0.05
CA SER A 963 -57.12 -25.89 1.08
C SER A 963 -56.64 -27.19 1.75
N GLY A 964 -56.03 -27.05 2.93
CA GLY A 964 -55.58 -28.15 3.77
C GLY A 964 -54.75 -27.61 4.93
N VAL A 965 -55.10 -28.01 6.16
CA VAL A 965 -54.47 -27.57 7.41
C VAL A 965 -53.00 -27.99 7.44
N ASP A 966 -52.05 -27.10 7.14
CA ASP A 966 -50.64 -27.49 7.03
C ASP A 966 -49.68 -26.50 7.74
N HIS A 967 -48.93 -27.04 8.70
CA HIS A 967 -48.07 -26.31 9.64
C HIS A 967 -46.64 -26.17 9.10
N GLY A 968 -46.33 -25.07 8.40
CA GLY A 968 -44.93 -24.74 8.09
C GLY A 968 -44.75 -23.29 7.65
N LEU A 969 -43.81 -22.55 8.28
CA LEU A 969 -43.67 -21.09 8.16
C LEU A 969 -43.37 -20.53 6.75
N GLY A 970 -42.99 -21.38 5.79
CA GLY A 970 -42.57 -20.94 4.44
C GLY A 970 -41.11 -20.49 4.37
N LEU A 971 -40.27 -20.94 5.31
CA LEU A 971 -38.87 -20.53 5.41
C LEU A 971 -37.87 -21.51 4.76
N GLY A 972 -38.24 -22.79 4.60
CA GLY A 972 -37.30 -23.84 4.17
C GLY A 972 -36.61 -23.58 2.83
N LEU A 973 -37.34 -23.08 1.82
CA LEU A 973 -36.75 -22.76 0.50
C LEU A 973 -35.91 -21.48 0.54
N ALA A 974 -36.30 -20.48 1.34
CA ALA A 974 -35.51 -19.28 1.58
C ALA A 974 -34.16 -19.63 2.25
N ILE A 975 -34.19 -20.54 3.25
CA ILE A 975 -32.99 -21.08 3.91
C ILE A 975 -32.11 -21.84 2.91
N ALA A 976 -32.70 -22.69 2.05
CA ALA A 976 -31.95 -23.40 1.02
C ALA A 976 -31.29 -22.45 0.01
N ARG A 977 -31.98 -21.35 -0.39
CA ARG A 977 -31.41 -20.29 -1.25
C ARG A 977 -30.26 -19.56 -0.53
N GLY A 978 -30.43 -19.24 0.75
CA GLY A 978 -29.39 -18.61 1.56
C GLY A 978 -28.15 -19.48 1.70
N ILE A 979 -28.32 -20.76 2.02
CA ILE A 979 -27.22 -21.74 2.12
C ILE A 979 -26.51 -21.91 0.77
N SER A 980 -27.26 -22.00 -0.33
CA SER A 980 -26.70 -22.08 -1.69
C SER A 980 -25.79 -20.89 -2.01
N ARG A 981 -26.22 -19.66 -1.68
CA ARG A 981 -25.41 -18.44 -1.85
C ARG A 981 -24.15 -18.45 -0.98
N VAL A 982 -24.28 -18.87 0.28
CA VAL A 982 -23.16 -18.94 1.23
C VAL A 982 -22.13 -20.01 0.84
N LEU A 983 -22.56 -21.11 0.23
CA LEU A 983 -21.69 -22.19 -0.24
C LEU A 983 -21.12 -21.99 -1.66
N ASP A 984 -21.52 -20.93 -2.38
CA ASP A 984 -21.21 -20.73 -3.81
C ASP A 984 -21.67 -21.91 -4.70
N HIS A 985 -22.82 -22.49 -4.37
CA HIS A 985 -23.45 -23.58 -5.14
C HIS A 985 -24.64 -23.05 -5.90
N GLN A 986 -24.67 -23.22 -7.22
CA GLN A 986 -25.77 -22.71 -8.02
C GLN A 986 -27.06 -23.52 -7.78
N LEU A 987 -28.11 -22.85 -7.29
CA LEU A 987 -29.43 -23.44 -7.13
C LEU A 987 -30.20 -23.38 -8.46
N SER A 988 -30.83 -24.50 -8.82
CA SER A 988 -31.69 -24.63 -10.00
C SER A 988 -33.06 -25.18 -9.62
N LEU A 989 -34.09 -24.74 -10.35
CA LEU A 989 -35.46 -25.21 -10.23
C LEU A 989 -35.98 -25.54 -11.63
N ARG A 990 -36.59 -26.73 -11.77
CA ARG A 990 -37.43 -27.08 -12.91
C ARG A 990 -38.73 -27.65 -12.37
N SER A 991 -39.87 -27.11 -12.78
CA SER A 991 -41.16 -27.60 -12.30
C SER A 991 -42.18 -27.54 -13.41
N TRP A 992 -43.01 -28.56 -13.47
CA TRP A 992 -44.06 -28.72 -14.48
C TRP A 992 -45.39 -28.92 -13.75
N PRO A 993 -46.35 -27.97 -13.86
CA PRO A 993 -47.66 -28.10 -13.24
C PRO A 993 -48.33 -29.43 -13.58
N GLY A 994 -48.76 -30.16 -12.55
CA GLY A 994 -49.39 -31.48 -12.64
C GLY A 994 -48.44 -32.66 -12.87
N GLN A 995 -47.13 -32.45 -13.04
CA GLN A 995 -46.17 -33.51 -13.37
C GLN A 995 -45.02 -33.66 -12.36
N GLY A 996 -44.65 -32.60 -11.63
CA GLY A 996 -43.63 -32.68 -10.57
C GLY A 996 -42.66 -31.50 -10.52
N THR A 997 -41.73 -31.55 -9.56
CA THR A 997 -40.69 -30.54 -9.35
C THR A 997 -39.31 -31.18 -9.19
N VAL A 998 -38.28 -30.43 -9.60
CA VAL A 998 -36.87 -30.78 -9.46
C VAL A 998 -36.12 -29.58 -8.90
N PHE A 999 -35.56 -29.75 -7.71
CA PHE A 999 -34.60 -28.82 -7.10
C PHE A 999 -33.19 -29.36 -7.28
N GLY A 1000 -32.24 -28.52 -7.70
CA GLY A 1000 -30.86 -28.92 -7.95
C GLY A 1000 -29.82 -27.97 -7.39
N LEU A 1001 -28.66 -28.50 -6.96
CA LEU A 1001 -27.48 -27.75 -6.53
C LEU A 1001 -26.24 -28.20 -7.33
N ASP A 1002 -25.59 -27.26 -8.00
CA ASP A 1002 -24.32 -27.51 -8.68
C ASP A 1002 -23.14 -27.38 -7.70
N VAL A 1003 -22.42 -28.48 -7.50
CA VAL A 1003 -21.32 -28.59 -6.55
C VAL A 1003 -20.01 -28.92 -7.27
N ARG A 1004 -18.90 -28.30 -6.83
CA ARG A 1004 -17.56 -28.56 -7.38
C ARG A 1004 -17.04 -29.94 -6.96
N ARG A 1005 -16.44 -30.67 -7.89
CA ARG A 1005 -15.76 -31.94 -7.59
C ARG A 1005 -14.40 -31.68 -6.92
N GLY A 1006 -14.02 -32.55 -5.99
CA GLY A 1006 -12.75 -32.47 -5.26
C GLY A 1006 -11.99 -33.79 -5.24
N GLU A 1007 -10.84 -33.78 -4.59
CA GLU A 1007 -10.04 -34.96 -4.28
C GLU A 1007 -9.95 -35.14 -2.75
N LEU A 1008 -10.05 -36.39 -2.28
CA LEU A 1008 -9.95 -36.72 -0.86
C LEU A 1008 -8.49 -36.56 -0.41
N ALA A 1009 -8.24 -35.63 0.51
CA ALA A 1009 -6.97 -35.60 1.22
C ALA A 1009 -6.88 -36.86 2.10
N ARG A 1010 -5.78 -37.62 1.96
CA ARG A 1010 -5.54 -38.89 2.67
C ARG A 1010 -5.59 -38.64 4.19
N ARG A 1011 -6.68 -39.03 4.84
CA ARG A 1011 -6.87 -38.92 6.29
C ARG A 1011 -6.22 -40.13 6.95
N VAL A 1012 -5.31 -39.87 7.90
CA VAL A 1012 -4.79 -40.90 8.81
C VAL A 1012 -5.95 -41.33 9.71
N GLU A 1013 -6.46 -42.54 9.50
CA GLU A 1013 -7.49 -43.14 10.36
C GLU A 1013 -6.90 -43.41 11.74
N LYS A 1014 -7.48 -42.77 12.76
CA LYS A 1014 -7.32 -43.21 14.14
C LYS A 1014 -8.54 -44.07 14.47
N ALA A 1015 -8.34 -45.38 14.41
CA ALA A 1015 -9.29 -46.36 14.87
C ALA A 1015 -9.41 -46.29 16.41
N ALA A 1016 -10.63 -46.28 16.91
CA ALA A 1016 -10.99 -46.90 18.19
C ALA A 1016 -12.52 -47.03 18.28
N SER A 1017 -13.00 -48.23 17.97
CA SER A 1017 -14.25 -48.78 18.48
C SER A 1017 -14.03 -49.28 19.91
N VAL A 1018 -14.90 -48.93 20.86
CA VAL A 1018 -15.09 -49.71 22.09
C VAL A 1018 -16.56 -49.72 22.47
N GLU A 1019 -17.09 -50.92 22.63
CA GLU A 1019 -18.47 -51.28 22.98
C GLU A 1019 -18.92 -50.74 24.35
N GLU A 1020 -20.22 -50.46 24.45
CA GLU A 1020 -20.90 -49.95 25.63
C GLU A 1020 -21.19 -51.06 26.66
N LYS A 1021 -20.58 -50.98 27.84
CA LYS A 1021 -21.17 -51.48 29.09
C LYS A 1021 -21.58 -50.30 29.96
N THR A 1022 -22.87 -50.14 30.22
CA THR A 1022 -23.45 -49.12 31.10
C THR A 1022 -23.06 -49.41 32.56
N ALA A 1023 -22.33 -48.50 33.19
CA ALA A 1023 -22.14 -48.49 34.65
C ALA A 1023 -23.39 -47.87 35.32
N PRO A 1024 -23.79 -48.30 36.52
CA PRO A 1024 -24.88 -47.66 37.26
C PRO A 1024 -24.41 -46.28 37.77
N LEU A 1025 -25.20 -45.23 37.51
CA LEU A 1025 -24.98 -43.85 37.97
C LEU A 1025 -25.36 -43.64 39.47
N ALA A 1026 -25.61 -44.72 40.19
CA ALA A 1026 -26.15 -44.69 41.54
C ALA A 1026 -25.11 -44.18 42.55
N GLY A 1027 -25.47 -43.13 43.29
CA GLY A 1027 -24.68 -42.54 44.38
C GLY A 1027 -23.80 -41.35 43.99
N ILE A 1028 -23.79 -40.92 42.73
CA ILE A 1028 -22.97 -39.78 42.28
C ILE A 1028 -23.54 -38.47 42.80
N LYS A 1029 -22.72 -37.64 43.44
CA LYS A 1029 -23.10 -36.31 43.92
C LYS A 1029 -23.01 -35.29 42.79
N VAL A 1030 -24.14 -34.74 42.37
CA VAL A 1030 -24.21 -33.77 41.26
C VAL A 1030 -24.73 -32.42 41.77
N LEU A 1031 -23.94 -31.36 41.61
CA LEU A 1031 -24.38 -29.99 41.88
C LEU A 1031 -24.88 -29.35 40.58
N CYS A 1032 -26.15 -28.97 40.52
CA CYS A 1032 -26.74 -28.25 39.39
C CYS A 1032 -26.90 -26.77 39.73
N VAL A 1033 -26.39 -25.90 38.86
CA VAL A 1033 -26.42 -24.44 39.03
C VAL A 1033 -27.03 -23.77 37.80
N ASP A 1034 -28.22 -23.22 37.92
CA ASP A 1034 -28.94 -22.52 36.86
C ASP A 1034 -29.81 -21.44 37.53
N ASN A 1035 -30.00 -20.29 36.90
CA ASN A 1035 -30.78 -19.19 37.46
C ASN A 1035 -32.30 -19.39 37.30
N GLU A 1036 -32.74 -20.44 36.58
CA GLU A 1036 -34.15 -20.76 36.39
C GLU A 1036 -34.59 -21.97 37.25
N PRO A 1037 -35.52 -21.76 38.21
CA PRO A 1037 -36.00 -22.81 39.10
C PRO A 1037 -36.62 -24.01 38.38
N ASP A 1038 -37.35 -23.78 37.28
CA ASP A 1038 -38.01 -24.84 36.51
C ASP A 1038 -37.00 -25.78 35.82
N ILE A 1039 -35.87 -25.23 35.35
CA ILE A 1039 -34.78 -26.03 34.78
C ILE A 1039 -34.10 -26.85 35.88
N LEU A 1040 -33.83 -26.25 37.04
CA LEU A 1040 -33.24 -26.93 38.19
C LEU A 1040 -34.13 -28.10 38.66
N LEU A 1041 -35.44 -27.88 38.76
CA LEU A 1041 -36.41 -28.92 39.16
C LEU A 1041 -36.48 -30.05 38.12
N GLY A 1042 -36.46 -29.72 36.83
CA GLY A 1042 -36.40 -30.70 35.74
C GLY A 1042 -35.12 -31.53 35.76
N MET A 1043 -33.98 -30.89 36.04
CA MET A 1043 -32.67 -31.55 36.17
C MET A 1043 -32.59 -32.44 37.41
N GLU A 1044 -33.10 -31.99 38.56
CA GLU A 1044 -33.21 -32.78 39.78
C GLU A 1044 -34.04 -34.04 39.56
N THR A 1045 -35.24 -33.88 38.98
CA THR A 1045 -36.17 -34.99 38.72
C THR A 1045 -35.55 -36.05 37.81
N LEU A 1046 -34.83 -35.62 36.76
CA LEU A 1046 -34.14 -36.50 35.82
C LEU A 1046 -32.96 -37.24 36.47
N LEU A 1047 -32.08 -36.51 37.16
CA LEU A 1047 -30.84 -37.03 37.73
C LEU A 1047 -31.08 -37.90 38.97
N ALA A 1048 -32.01 -37.53 39.85
CA ALA A 1048 -32.35 -38.31 41.04
C ALA A 1048 -32.84 -39.73 40.66
N ARG A 1049 -33.53 -39.86 39.52
CA ARG A 1049 -33.96 -41.17 39.01
C ARG A 1049 -32.86 -42.03 38.42
N TRP A 1050 -31.79 -41.42 37.93
CA TRP A 1050 -30.58 -42.15 37.55
C TRP A 1050 -29.79 -42.62 38.77
N GLY A 1051 -30.27 -42.28 39.99
CA GLY A 1051 -29.67 -42.64 41.27
C GLY A 1051 -28.63 -41.64 41.76
N CYS A 1052 -28.51 -40.47 41.12
CA CYS A 1052 -27.61 -39.41 41.57
C CYS A 1052 -28.17 -38.72 42.83
N ASP A 1053 -27.28 -38.29 43.71
CA ASP A 1053 -27.57 -37.38 44.83
C ASP A 1053 -27.38 -35.93 44.33
N VAL A 1054 -28.47 -35.16 44.23
CA VAL A 1054 -28.48 -33.87 43.52
C VAL A 1054 -28.67 -32.71 44.50
N ARG A 1055 -27.81 -31.69 44.42
CA ARG A 1055 -28.05 -30.40 45.08
C ARG A 1055 -28.22 -29.30 44.03
N LEU A 1056 -29.05 -28.30 44.36
CA LEU A 1056 -29.42 -27.21 43.46
C LEU A 1056 -28.90 -25.88 44.01
N ALA A 1057 -28.50 -24.98 43.12
CA ALA A 1057 -28.19 -23.60 43.46
C ALA A 1057 -28.51 -22.64 42.31
N GLU A 1058 -28.90 -21.42 42.64
CA GLU A 1058 -29.23 -20.40 41.63
C GLU A 1058 -28.09 -19.42 41.35
N THR A 1059 -27.10 -19.34 42.25
CA THR A 1059 -26.02 -18.35 42.21
C THR A 1059 -24.67 -18.98 42.55
N VAL A 1060 -23.58 -18.29 42.24
CA VAL A 1060 -22.22 -18.72 42.63
C VAL A 1060 -22.11 -18.85 44.15
N ALA A 1061 -22.67 -17.90 44.89
CA ALA A 1061 -22.66 -17.93 46.36
C ALA A 1061 -23.49 -19.10 46.91
N GLY A 1062 -24.68 -19.35 46.35
CA GLY A 1062 -25.51 -20.50 46.69
C GLY A 1062 -24.81 -21.82 46.40
N ALA A 1063 -24.11 -21.94 45.26
CA ALA A 1063 -23.35 -23.12 44.90
C ALA A 1063 -22.25 -23.43 45.92
N MET A 1064 -21.57 -22.39 46.45
CA MET A 1064 -20.56 -22.56 47.50
C MET A 1064 -21.18 -22.93 48.85
N GLN A 1065 -22.38 -22.46 49.18
CA GLN A 1065 -23.09 -22.85 50.40
C GLN A 1065 -23.55 -24.31 50.39
N GLN A 1066 -23.77 -24.90 49.20
CA GLN A 1066 -24.14 -26.31 49.08
C GLN A 1066 -22.95 -27.27 49.24
N ILE A 1067 -21.71 -26.74 49.29
CA ILE A 1067 -20.48 -27.52 49.44
C ILE A 1067 -20.00 -27.39 50.89
N ASP A 1068 -20.09 -28.47 51.65
CA ASP A 1068 -19.68 -28.57 53.05
C ASP A 1068 -18.80 -29.81 53.28
N ASP A 1069 -18.24 -29.97 54.48
CA ASP A 1069 -17.32 -31.07 54.80
C ASP A 1069 -17.95 -32.46 54.61
N ASP A 1070 -19.26 -32.59 54.81
CA ASP A 1070 -20.02 -33.85 54.65
C ASP A 1070 -20.49 -34.11 53.20
N TRP A 1071 -20.50 -33.10 52.34
CA TRP A 1071 -21.03 -33.21 50.97
C TRP A 1071 -20.22 -32.41 49.95
N GLN A 1072 -19.51 -33.13 49.09
CA GLN A 1072 -18.73 -32.59 47.99
C GLN A 1072 -19.24 -33.19 46.66
N PRO A 1073 -19.46 -32.38 45.62
CA PRO A 1073 -19.95 -32.86 44.33
C PRO A 1073 -18.85 -33.60 43.56
N ASP A 1074 -19.21 -34.75 42.99
CA ASP A 1074 -18.41 -35.47 42.00
C ASP A 1074 -18.49 -34.77 40.64
N PHE A 1075 -19.67 -34.23 40.32
CA PHE A 1075 -19.92 -33.53 39.07
C PHE A 1075 -20.65 -32.20 39.29
N VAL A 1076 -20.23 -31.15 38.59
CA VAL A 1076 -20.90 -29.83 38.63
C VAL A 1076 -21.44 -29.48 37.24
N LEU A 1077 -22.75 -29.25 37.15
CA LEU A 1077 -23.44 -28.77 35.97
C LEU A 1077 -23.79 -27.30 36.20
N SER A 1078 -23.31 -26.40 35.36
CA SER A 1078 -23.58 -24.96 35.55
C SER A 1078 -23.97 -24.27 34.25
N ASP A 1079 -25.03 -23.48 34.28
CA ASP A 1079 -25.40 -22.62 33.15
C ASP A 1079 -24.41 -21.48 32.96
N TYR A 1080 -24.08 -21.16 31.71
CA TYR A 1080 -23.05 -20.17 31.41
C TYR A 1080 -23.45 -18.76 31.85
N HIS A 1081 -24.72 -18.38 31.76
CA HIS A 1081 -25.22 -17.06 32.16
C HIS A 1081 -26.03 -17.19 33.46
N LEU A 1082 -25.49 -16.67 34.57
CA LEU A 1082 -26.20 -16.61 35.85
C LEU A 1082 -26.62 -15.15 36.15
N ALA A 1083 -27.47 -14.96 37.15
CA ALA A 1083 -27.91 -13.63 37.57
C ALA A 1083 -26.73 -12.73 38.01
N ASN A 1084 -26.89 -11.40 37.91
CA ASN A 1084 -25.91 -10.39 38.32
C ASN A 1084 -24.54 -10.48 37.60
N GLU A 1085 -24.55 -10.75 36.29
CA GLU A 1085 -23.33 -10.83 35.44
C GLU A 1085 -22.33 -11.93 35.86
N GLN A 1086 -22.77 -12.87 36.70
CA GLN A 1086 -21.97 -14.03 37.06
C GLN A 1086 -22.03 -15.08 35.94
N THR A 1087 -20.97 -15.86 35.78
CA THR A 1087 -20.94 -16.93 34.76
C THR A 1087 -20.82 -18.30 35.39
N GLY A 1088 -21.39 -19.32 34.75
CA GLY A 1088 -21.21 -20.71 35.20
C GLY A 1088 -19.76 -21.17 35.16
N LEU A 1089 -18.92 -20.54 34.34
CA LEU A 1089 -17.47 -20.78 34.37
C LEU A 1089 -16.86 -20.31 35.70
N GLN A 1090 -17.33 -19.19 36.28
CA GLN A 1090 -16.88 -18.74 37.60
C GLN A 1090 -17.31 -19.73 38.69
N VAL A 1091 -18.50 -20.34 38.60
CA VAL A 1091 -18.91 -21.42 39.52
C VAL A 1091 -17.88 -22.55 39.50
N LEU A 1092 -17.55 -23.05 38.31
CA LEU A 1092 -16.60 -24.15 38.16
C LEU A 1092 -15.19 -23.78 38.61
N GLN A 1093 -14.76 -22.54 38.38
CA GLN A 1093 -13.47 -22.03 38.88
C GLN A 1093 -13.44 -21.92 40.40
N GLN A 1094 -14.51 -21.43 41.04
CA GLN A 1094 -14.62 -21.37 42.49
C GLN A 1094 -14.69 -22.76 43.13
N CYS A 1095 -15.45 -23.69 42.53
CA CYS A 1095 -15.40 -25.11 42.92
C CYS A 1095 -13.98 -25.66 42.80
N SER A 1096 -13.24 -25.33 41.72
CA SER A 1096 -11.85 -25.78 41.52
C SER A 1096 -10.88 -25.20 42.55
N LEU A 1097 -11.09 -23.96 43.01
CA LEU A 1097 -10.30 -23.36 44.07
C LEU A 1097 -10.56 -24.03 45.43
N ARG A 1098 -11.80 -24.42 45.71
CA ARG A 1098 -12.19 -25.00 47.01
C ARG A 1098 -11.96 -26.52 47.10
N LEU A 1099 -12.24 -27.26 46.04
CA LEU A 1099 -12.18 -28.73 46.00
C LEU A 1099 -10.93 -29.27 45.28
N GLY A 1100 -10.23 -28.44 44.50
CA GLY A 1100 -9.11 -28.88 43.66
C GLY A 1100 -9.59 -29.56 42.37
N LYS A 1101 -8.92 -30.64 41.96
CA LYS A 1101 -9.22 -31.43 40.74
C LYS A 1101 -10.11 -32.67 41.00
N THR A 1102 -10.74 -32.74 42.16
CA THR A 1102 -11.50 -33.92 42.62
C THR A 1102 -12.84 -34.09 41.93
N PHE A 1103 -13.41 -33.02 41.34
CA PHE A 1103 -14.67 -33.05 40.62
C PHE A 1103 -14.48 -32.75 39.11
N ARG A 1104 -15.48 -33.08 38.30
CA ARG A 1104 -15.58 -32.64 36.90
C ARG A 1104 -16.71 -31.65 36.69
N GLY A 1105 -16.52 -30.73 35.76
CA GLY A 1105 -17.50 -29.69 35.44
C GLY A 1105 -17.96 -29.74 33.99
N ALA A 1106 -19.24 -29.45 33.77
CA ALA A 1106 -19.73 -29.07 32.44
C ALA A 1106 -20.53 -27.78 32.48
N VAL A 1107 -20.22 -26.90 31.53
CA VAL A 1107 -20.98 -25.69 31.28
C VAL A 1107 -22.11 -26.00 30.29
N ILE A 1108 -23.32 -25.62 30.65
CA ILE A 1108 -24.51 -25.66 29.80
C ILE A 1108 -24.66 -24.26 29.17
N SER A 1109 -24.83 -24.14 27.85
CA SER A 1109 -25.02 -22.83 27.22
C SER A 1109 -25.76 -22.90 25.88
N ALA A 1110 -26.49 -21.83 25.54
CA ALA A 1110 -27.05 -21.59 24.21
C ALA A 1110 -26.01 -21.00 23.23
N ASP A 1111 -24.94 -20.39 23.74
CA ASP A 1111 -23.85 -19.83 22.92
C ASP A 1111 -22.95 -20.93 22.36
N ARG A 1112 -22.91 -21.04 21.03
CA ARG A 1112 -22.14 -22.07 20.29
C ARG A 1112 -20.87 -21.51 19.64
N THR A 1113 -20.45 -20.29 19.98
CA THR A 1113 -19.24 -19.69 19.42
C THR A 1113 -18.00 -20.54 19.73
N ALA A 1114 -17.09 -20.62 18.75
CA ALA A 1114 -15.85 -21.39 18.90
C ALA A 1114 -14.96 -20.83 20.02
N GLU A 1115 -15.01 -19.52 20.27
CA GLU A 1115 -14.27 -18.84 21.34
C GLU A 1115 -14.77 -19.29 22.72
N THR A 1116 -16.07 -19.20 23.02
CA THR A 1116 -16.64 -19.64 24.30
C THR A 1116 -16.36 -21.13 24.56
N GLN A 1117 -16.47 -21.98 23.53
CA GLN A 1117 -16.14 -23.41 23.66
C GLN A 1117 -14.64 -23.66 23.91
N GLN A 1118 -13.76 -22.89 23.29
CA GLN A 1118 -12.31 -22.98 23.52
C GLN A 1118 -11.93 -22.51 24.92
N VAL A 1119 -12.54 -21.44 25.43
CA VAL A 1119 -12.30 -20.94 26.80
C VAL A 1119 -12.71 -22.00 27.83
N ILE A 1120 -13.91 -22.56 27.71
CA ILE A 1120 -14.42 -23.58 28.64
C ILE A 1120 -13.53 -24.83 28.64
N ARG A 1121 -13.15 -25.33 27.45
CA ARG A 1121 -12.26 -26.48 27.32
C ARG A 1121 -10.82 -26.19 27.75
N GLY A 1122 -10.34 -24.96 27.54
CA GLY A 1122 -9.03 -24.50 27.97
C GLY A 1122 -8.86 -24.53 29.49
N HIS A 1123 -9.95 -24.34 30.23
CA HIS A 1123 -10.01 -24.52 31.68
C HIS A 1123 -10.25 -25.97 32.14
N GLY A 1124 -10.32 -26.93 31.21
CA GLY A 1124 -10.47 -28.35 31.51
C GLY A 1124 -11.91 -28.83 31.75
N PHE A 1125 -12.91 -28.01 31.42
CA PHE A 1125 -14.33 -28.33 31.61
C PHE A 1125 -15.04 -28.73 30.30
N SER A 1126 -16.13 -29.48 30.43
CA SER A 1126 -16.94 -29.93 29.29
C SER A 1126 -18.01 -28.90 28.88
N PHE A 1127 -18.50 -29.00 27.64
CA PHE A 1127 -19.54 -28.11 27.11
C PHE A 1127 -20.77 -28.90 26.65
N ILE A 1128 -21.94 -28.48 27.11
CA ILE A 1128 -23.26 -29.01 26.73
C ILE A 1128 -24.08 -27.87 26.13
N SER A 1129 -24.61 -28.07 24.92
CA SER A 1129 -25.49 -27.10 24.26
C SER A 1129 -26.91 -27.20 24.79
N LYS A 1130 -27.56 -26.06 25.09
CA LYS A 1130 -29.03 -25.98 25.27
C LYS A 1130 -29.74 -26.22 23.90
N PRO A 1131 -30.89 -26.92 23.85
CA PRO A 1131 -31.55 -27.66 24.93
C PRO A 1131 -30.77 -28.92 25.33
N VAL A 1132 -30.83 -29.26 26.63
CA VAL A 1132 -30.06 -30.38 27.21
C VAL A 1132 -30.70 -31.70 26.80
N LYS A 1133 -29.98 -32.51 26.03
CA LYS A 1133 -30.45 -33.85 25.64
C LYS A 1133 -30.13 -34.86 26.75
N PRO A 1134 -31.14 -35.53 27.36
CA PRO A 1134 -30.92 -36.49 28.46
C PRO A 1134 -29.88 -37.57 28.13
N LEU A 1135 -29.93 -38.16 26.92
CA LEU A 1135 -28.95 -39.17 26.49
C LEU A 1135 -27.50 -38.66 26.47
N LYS A 1136 -27.29 -37.40 26.05
CA LYS A 1136 -25.95 -36.80 25.99
C LYS A 1136 -25.43 -36.46 27.38
N LEU A 1137 -26.31 -36.00 28.26
CA LEU A 1137 -25.99 -35.76 29.68
C LEU A 1137 -25.63 -37.07 30.37
N ARG A 1138 -26.42 -38.14 30.16
CA ARG A 1138 -26.17 -39.47 30.70
C ARG A 1138 -24.84 -40.06 30.23
N ALA A 1139 -24.53 -39.93 28.93
CA ALA A 1139 -23.26 -40.37 28.38
C ALA A 1139 -22.06 -39.66 29.01
N LEU A 1140 -22.19 -38.35 29.28
CA LEU A 1140 -21.14 -37.55 29.89
C LEU A 1140 -20.89 -37.93 31.36
N LEU A 1141 -21.97 -38.15 32.13
CA LEU A 1141 -21.86 -38.66 33.50
C LEU A 1141 -21.28 -40.08 33.53
N ASN A 1142 -21.71 -40.96 32.63
CA ASN A 1142 -21.16 -42.33 32.52
C ASN A 1142 -19.66 -42.33 32.17
N GLN A 1143 -19.21 -41.41 31.31
CA GLN A 1143 -17.79 -41.25 31.01
C GLN A 1143 -17.01 -40.88 32.27
N HIS A 1144 -17.57 -39.99 33.11
CA HIS A 1144 -16.92 -39.59 34.34
C HIS A 1144 -16.79 -40.74 35.35
N VAL A 1145 -17.84 -41.53 35.54
CA VAL A 1145 -17.80 -42.72 36.42
C VAL A 1145 -16.72 -43.70 35.98
N ARG A 1146 -16.55 -43.90 34.67
CA ARG A 1146 -15.50 -44.77 34.11
C ARG A 1146 -14.08 -44.24 34.31
N GLU A 1147 -13.90 -42.93 34.51
CA GLU A 1147 -12.59 -42.34 34.78
C GLU A 1147 -12.24 -42.34 36.28
N MET A 1148 -13.23 -42.51 37.17
CA MET A 1148 -13.03 -42.60 38.62
C MET A 1148 -12.74 -44.02 39.13
N GLY A 1149 -13.27 -45.06 38.46
CA GLY A 1149 -13.01 -46.47 38.76
C GLY A 1149 -11.88 -47.03 37.91
#